data_AF-A0A841CTF2-F1
#
_entry.id   AF-A0A841CTF2-F1
#
_cell.length_a   1.000
_cell.length_b   1.000
_cell.length_c   1.000
_cell.angle_alpha   90.00
_cell.angle_beta   90.00
_cell.angle_gamma   90.00
#
_symmetry.space_group_name_H-M   'P 1'
#
loop_
_entity.id
_entity.type
_entity.pdbx_description
1 polymer ?
#
loop_
_entity_poly.entity_id
_entity_poly.type
_entity_poly.pdbx_seq_one_letter_code
_entity_poly.pdbx_strand_id
1 'polypeptide(L)'
;MPDDFDAYRTTVLDTARRAGNQPPADLFVRYHLDPRGVGTPEEFARQVAAVAKYWRALKLKKLYQPLATALLAAHTDLERRSLLNLEAFTEQREQGRGKAQEQLDRRIEVIASSSPCITLTGLHRLVGGVDNAFTEQEVREALKGRGITVIDPPWDLPPGPAIPAARSLRAPLTALGFKLSPEVLFGTEAVRAGFSLRDGFRLAADNRMVTLALLEKARDEQTRTSQDERKTAMDNVLAILLPATQANTVRELITWEVREHLRPDLEAGLPVRLIAHTATELGLDATEALHLAVTLAGEGTTGKRDGGTAQLVAEALTAGELQEARRLLDGLLAGECVQERAQLDEALRRVADLLARAEAAWAGGDHEDAAGLLAAAGEIARDDETLSARLAAIPPPPPGEVTAGLDGDRVVVRWTPSPARTNPVQYRLVRSTGTPAVSSGSGTTVVETSGNEAVDETPPTADPVHYSVFASRGGAWSAGASAPAVEPLPEVVDVRLTSDETSVTGTWRAHRDAVEIEVTRTPRSTPGASPEKVPTRHDGGSTFVDSSVRSGETYDYAFRAVYHTRAGARRVSEPVVASASPVTRPEPVTELAHEVVQEYGRAVMRLTWRNPAAGDVEIRTSVDGPEWPVGTYITRQAANGFGQPAGGNTTSENGRAGLDIPVRQGRVTATAITSAGDHAVVGASTSLSLVDKVTGVRADRLDDLVRVRWIWPRGAHVVRVRWWPDDGVVPPVHVEQVEISERVHTDGGGAEFTAGAGPLVVSLQTVTRTRDEESVSAAVLTKVAGRPAKVSYAVRQVGLPGLRKLTLTLTSDRHCRLPPVVVVHRTDGILPLRPDRGRVVTTFPAQNLSPGLPLSLPLPERPTPLSGFACFVDPNTEHADEVTLVPLISR
;
A
#
# COMPACT_ATOMS: atom_id res chain seq x y z
N MET A 1 -16.58 38.76 -80.28
CA MET A 1 -17.46 39.81 -79.73
C MET A 1 -18.66 39.28 -78.93
N PRO A 2 -19.28 38.10 -79.23
CA PRO A 2 -20.34 37.54 -78.38
C PRO A 2 -19.83 36.85 -77.10
N ASP A 3 -18.67 36.19 -77.14
CA ASP A 3 -18.18 35.34 -76.03
C ASP A 3 -17.73 36.13 -74.78
N ASP A 4 -17.20 37.35 -74.97
CA ASP A 4 -16.62 38.17 -73.91
C ASP A 4 -17.68 38.70 -72.93
N PHE A 5 -18.85 39.09 -73.46
CA PHE A 5 -19.98 39.54 -72.64
C PHE A 5 -20.76 38.39 -71.99
N ASP A 6 -20.64 37.17 -72.50
CA ASP A 6 -21.24 35.98 -71.87
C ASP A 6 -20.43 35.54 -70.64
N ALA A 7 -19.09 35.66 -70.69
CA ALA A 7 -18.23 35.50 -69.52
C ALA A 7 -18.53 36.58 -68.45
N TYR A 8 -18.61 37.86 -68.85
CA TYR A 8 -18.98 38.97 -67.95
C TYR A 8 -20.38 38.81 -67.36
N ARG A 9 -21.36 38.35 -68.14
CA ARG A 9 -22.72 38.05 -67.64
C ARG A 9 -22.67 36.99 -66.55
N THR A 10 -21.95 35.90 -66.79
CA THR A 10 -21.96 34.73 -65.91
C THR A 10 -21.14 34.98 -64.63
N THR A 11 -20.01 35.68 -64.72
CA THR A 11 -19.10 35.89 -63.58
C THR A 11 -19.46 37.12 -62.74
N VAL A 12 -19.92 38.21 -63.38
CA VAL A 12 -20.16 39.49 -62.70
C VAL A 12 -21.65 39.77 -62.52
N LEU A 13 -22.44 39.70 -63.59
CA LEU A 13 -23.86 40.10 -63.53
C LEU A 13 -24.75 39.07 -62.83
N ASP A 14 -24.53 37.77 -63.04
CA ASP A 14 -25.27 36.73 -62.33
C ASP A 14 -24.93 36.73 -60.82
N THR A 15 -23.68 37.02 -60.47
CA THR A 15 -23.25 37.20 -59.08
C THR A 15 -23.93 38.41 -58.44
N ALA A 16 -23.92 39.56 -59.12
CA ALA A 16 -24.60 40.78 -58.67
C ALA A 16 -26.13 40.61 -58.56
N ARG A 17 -26.73 39.82 -59.45
CA ARG A 17 -28.16 39.47 -59.41
C ARG A 17 -28.48 38.62 -58.18
N ARG A 18 -27.68 37.59 -57.90
CA ARG A 18 -27.82 36.74 -56.70
C ARG A 18 -27.58 37.52 -55.41
N ALA A 19 -26.71 38.52 -55.43
CA ALA A 19 -26.46 39.45 -54.34
C ALA A 19 -27.51 40.58 -54.20
N GLY A 20 -28.76 40.33 -54.62
CA GLY A 20 -29.87 41.27 -54.44
C GLY A 20 -30.00 42.35 -55.52
N ASN A 21 -29.52 42.11 -56.74
CA ASN A 21 -29.57 43.04 -57.87
C ASN A 21 -28.82 44.37 -57.66
N GLN A 22 -27.77 44.36 -56.85
CA GLN A 22 -26.96 45.56 -56.59
C GLN A 22 -25.82 45.70 -57.61
N PRO A 23 -25.58 46.90 -58.19
CA PRO A 23 -24.44 47.15 -59.05
C PRO A 23 -23.10 46.89 -58.34
N PRO A 24 -22.12 46.18 -58.97
CA PRO A 24 -20.79 45.96 -58.37
C PRO A 24 -20.13 47.28 -57.96
N ALA A 25 -19.56 47.38 -56.75
CA ALA A 25 -19.02 48.64 -56.23
C ALA A 25 -17.74 49.11 -56.94
N ASP A 26 -16.86 48.17 -57.33
CA ASP A 26 -15.67 48.47 -58.14
C ASP A 26 -16.09 48.79 -59.58
N LEU A 27 -15.77 50.02 -60.02
CA LEU A 27 -16.12 50.50 -61.35
C LEU A 27 -15.36 49.77 -62.46
N PHE A 28 -14.16 49.24 -62.22
CA PHE A 28 -13.46 48.43 -63.21
C PHE A 28 -14.18 47.10 -63.46
N VAL A 29 -14.59 46.42 -62.39
CA VAL A 29 -15.38 45.18 -62.47
C VAL A 29 -16.76 45.46 -63.08
N ARG A 30 -17.40 46.57 -62.66
CA ARG A 30 -18.70 46.99 -63.18
C ARG A 30 -18.64 47.20 -64.69
N TYR A 31 -17.64 47.90 -65.22
CA TYR A 31 -17.50 48.17 -66.65
C TYR A 31 -16.68 47.12 -67.43
N HIS A 32 -16.40 45.96 -66.82
CA HIS A 32 -15.61 44.90 -67.45
C HIS A 32 -14.29 45.42 -68.05
N LEU A 33 -13.53 46.14 -67.22
CA LEU A 33 -12.23 46.70 -67.51
C LEU A 33 -11.16 45.97 -66.72
N ASP A 34 -10.05 45.62 -67.37
CA ASP A 34 -8.87 45.12 -66.68
C ASP A 34 -8.07 46.29 -66.07
N PRO A 35 -7.91 46.36 -64.74
CA PRO A 35 -7.16 47.43 -64.07
C PRO A 35 -5.70 47.54 -64.50
N ARG A 36 -5.09 46.44 -64.98
CA ARG A 36 -3.67 46.39 -65.39
C ARG A 36 -3.49 46.62 -66.90
N GLY A 37 -4.57 46.66 -67.65
CA GLY A 37 -4.58 46.68 -69.11
C GLY A 37 -5.42 47.79 -69.73
N VAL A 38 -5.85 48.81 -68.97
CA VAL A 38 -6.61 49.93 -69.54
C VAL A 38 -5.69 50.72 -70.48
N GLY A 39 -5.93 50.60 -71.78
CA GLY A 39 -5.27 51.38 -72.81
C GLY A 39 -5.71 52.85 -72.83
N THR A 40 -5.46 53.53 -73.94
CA THR A 40 -5.69 54.98 -74.12
C THR A 40 -7.10 55.44 -73.68
N PRO A 41 -7.30 56.73 -73.29
CA PRO A 41 -8.61 57.25 -72.87
C PRO A 41 -9.76 56.95 -73.84
N GLU A 42 -9.46 56.83 -75.14
CA GLU A 42 -10.41 56.46 -76.19
C GLU A 42 -10.89 55.00 -76.06
N GLU A 43 -10.01 54.08 -75.69
CA GLU A 43 -10.34 52.66 -75.50
C GLU A 43 -11.20 52.45 -74.25
N PHE A 44 -10.93 53.21 -73.18
CA PHE A 44 -11.79 53.27 -71.99
C PHE A 44 -13.20 53.76 -72.34
N ALA A 45 -13.32 54.89 -73.05
CA ALA A 45 -14.62 55.45 -73.44
C ALA A 45 -15.42 54.49 -74.33
N ARG A 46 -14.74 53.82 -75.27
CA ARG A 46 -15.35 52.80 -76.14
C ARG A 46 -15.90 51.61 -75.35
N GLN A 47 -15.16 51.10 -74.37
CA GLN A 47 -15.59 49.96 -73.56
C GLN A 47 -16.76 50.31 -72.64
N VAL A 48 -16.71 51.48 -71.98
CA VAL A 48 -17.82 51.99 -71.17
C VAL A 48 -19.10 52.12 -71.99
N ALA A 49 -19.01 52.65 -73.22
CA ALA A 49 -20.15 52.76 -74.14
C ALA A 49 -20.68 51.39 -74.58
N ALA A 50 -19.79 50.42 -74.86
CA ALA A 50 -20.16 49.05 -75.24
C ALA A 50 -20.93 48.33 -74.11
N VAL A 51 -20.46 48.45 -72.87
CA VAL A 51 -21.08 47.84 -71.69
C VAL A 51 -22.43 48.50 -71.38
N ALA A 52 -22.53 49.83 -71.46
CA ALA A 52 -23.80 50.53 -71.29
C ALA A 52 -24.84 50.11 -72.35
N LYS A 53 -24.41 49.91 -73.61
CA LYS A 53 -25.27 49.34 -74.67
C LYS A 53 -25.72 47.92 -74.34
N TYR A 54 -24.83 47.10 -73.79
CA TYR A 54 -25.15 45.74 -73.35
C TYR A 54 -26.19 45.73 -72.20
N TRP A 55 -26.05 46.59 -71.20
CA TRP A 55 -27.05 46.71 -70.14
C TRP A 55 -28.42 47.16 -70.64
N ARG A 56 -28.49 48.06 -71.64
CA ARG A 56 -29.76 48.44 -72.30
C ARG A 56 -30.43 47.24 -72.97
N ALA A 57 -29.65 46.37 -73.61
CA ALA A 57 -30.15 45.13 -74.18
C ALA A 57 -30.62 44.13 -73.11
N LEU A 58 -29.89 44.01 -71.98
CA LEU A 58 -30.26 43.15 -70.86
C LEU A 58 -31.53 43.59 -70.14
N LYS A 59 -31.85 44.89 -70.12
CA LYS A 59 -33.09 45.42 -69.53
C LYS A 59 -34.35 44.81 -70.17
N LEU A 60 -34.27 44.36 -71.42
CA LEU A 60 -35.37 43.70 -72.13
C LEU A 60 -35.62 42.26 -71.66
N LYS A 61 -34.66 41.64 -70.94
CA LYS A 61 -34.79 40.29 -70.39
C LYS A 61 -35.34 40.36 -68.96
N LYS A 62 -36.52 39.75 -68.72
CA LYS A 62 -37.21 39.77 -67.41
C LYS A 62 -36.29 39.38 -66.23
N LEU A 63 -35.42 38.40 -66.42
CA LEU A 63 -34.51 37.91 -65.37
C LEU A 63 -33.51 38.98 -64.88
N TYR A 64 -33.09 39.90 -65.75
CA TYR A 64 -32.05 40.90 -65.46
C TYR A 64 -32.59 42.33 -65.39
N GLN A 65 -33.89 42.53 -65.63
CA GLN A 65 -34.50 43.86 -65.70
C GLN A 65 -34.27 44.73 -64.44
N PRO A 66 -34.38 44.21 -63.20
CA PRO A 66 -34.11 45.00 -62.00
C PRO A 66 -32.65 45.46 -61.91
N LEU A 67 -31.69 44.53 -62.10
CA LEU A 67 -30.26 44.81 -62.05
C LEU A 67 -29.82 45.75 -63.19
N ALA A 68 -30.28 45.53 -64.42
CA ALA A 68 -29.96 46.37 -65.57
C ALA A 68 -30.50 47.80 -65.39
N THR A 69 -31.67 47.96 -64.74
CA THR A 69 -32.22 49.28 -64.39
C THR A 69 -31.36 49.98 -63.35
N ALA A 70 -30.90 49.27 -62.32
CA ALA A 70 -29.99 49.82 -61.31
C ALA A 70 -28.62 50.21 -61.90
N LEU A 71 -28.04 49.38 -62.78
CA LEU A 71 -26.78 49.65 -63.46
C LEU A 71 -26.84 50.89 -64.36
N LEU A 72 -27.93 51.01 -65.15
CA LEU A 72 -28.14 52.18 -66.01
C LEU A 72 -28.40 53.46 -65.20
N ALA A 73 -29.14 53.37 -64.09
CA ALA A 73 -29.33 54.51 -63.18
C ALA A 73 -28.01 54.98 -62.58
N ALA A 74 -27.16 54.05 -62.10
CA ALA A 74 -25.84 54.36 -61.57
C ALA A 74 -24.88 54.91 -62.66
N HIS A 75 -24.97 54.43 -63.90
CA HIS A 75 -24.22 54.96 -65.04
C HIS A 75 -24.59 56.42 -65.33
N THR A 76 -25.89 56.74 -65.36
CA THR A 76 -26.36 58.12 -65.55
C THR A 76 -25.93 59.05 -64.42
N ASP A 77 -25.84 58.57 -63.18
CA ASP A 77 -25.31 59.36 -62.07
C ASP A 77 -23.82 59.68 -62.25
N LEU A 78 -23.01 58.69 -62.62
CA LEU A 78 -21.58 58.88 -62.90
C LEU A 78 -21.34 59.82 -64.09
N GLU A 79 -22.18 59.74 -65.13
CA GLU A 79 -22.13 60.63 -66.29
C GLU A 79 -22.43 62.09 -65.90
N ARG A 80 -23.48 62.33 -65.11
CA ARG A 80 -23.84 63.68 -64.61
C ARG A 80 -22.75 64.32 -63.76
N ARG A 81 -22.01 63.50 -63.01
CA ARG A 81 -20.93 63.96 -62.11
C ARG A 81 -19.57 64.04 -62.82
N SER A 82 -19.52 63.76 -64.13
CA SER A 82 -18.29 63.72 -64.93
C SER A 82 -17.23 62.73 -64.40
N LEU A 83 -17.66 61.66 -63.72
CA LEU A 83 -16.80 60.65 -63.10
C LEU A 83 -16.52 59.44 -64.01
N LEU A 84 -16.95 59.47 -65.28
CA LEU A 84 -16.67 58.44 -66.28
C LEU A 84 -15.30 58.66 -66.95
N ASN A 85 -14.22 58.67 -66.16
CA ASN A 85 -12.85 58.76 -66.66
C ASN A 85 -11.90 57.88 -65.82
N LEU A 86 -10.72 57.56 -66.38
CA LEU A 86 -9.76 56.62 -65.77
C LEU A 86 -9.19 57.13 -64.44
N GLU A 87 -8.94 58.43 -64.32
CA GLU A 87 -8.41 59.07 -63.11
C GLU A 87 -9.41 58.94 -61.95
N ALA A 88 -10.68 59.29 -62.18
CA ALA A 88 -11.75 59.16 -61.20
C ALA A 88 -12.03 57.70 -60.79
N PHE A 89 -11.92 56.74 -61.73
CA PHE A 89 -12.06 55.32 -61.41
C PHE A 89 -10.89 54.82 -60.55
N THR A 90 -9.67 55.25 -60.84
CA THR A 90 -8.47 54.90 -60.08
C THR A 90 -8.50 55.53 -58.68
N GLU A 91 -8.84 56.82 -58.59
CA GLU A 91 -8.98 57.54 -57.32
C GLU A 91 -10.09 56.92 -56.45
N GLN A 92 -11.24 56.57 -57.03
CA GLN A 92 -12.31 55.89 -56.29
C GLN A 92 -11.89 54.49 -55.80
N ARG A 93 -11.08 53.77 -56.59
CA ARG A 93 -10.53 52.47 -56.18
C ARG A 93 -9.51 52.60 -55.07
N GLU A 94 -8.64 53.61 -55.12
CA GLU A 94 -7.66 53.90 -54.05
C GLU A 94 -8.36 54.36 -52.77
N GLN A 95 -9.35 55.25 -52.85
CA GLN A 95 -10.17 55.66 -51.71
C GLN A 95 -10.97 54.47 -51.13
N GLY A 96 -11.48 53.59 -51.99
CA GLY A 96 -12.16 52.36 -51.58
C GLY A 96 -11.21 51.38 -50.87
N ARG A 97 -10.02 51.17 -51.41
CA ARG A 97 -8.98 50.31 -50.80
C ARG A 97 -8.43 50.90 -49.50
N GLY A 98 -8.27 52.22 -49.40
CA GLY A 98 -7.89 52.91 -48.17
C GLY A 98 -8.93 52.75 -47.06
N LYS A 99 -10.22 52.92 -47.38
CA LYS A 99 -11.32 52.64 -46.43
C LYS A 99 -11.38 51.16 -46.03
N ALA A 100 -11.15 50.25 -46.97
CA ALA A 100 -11.10 48.81 -46.68
C ALA A 100 -9.90 48.45 -45.79
N GLN A 101 -8.73 49.10 -45.99
CA GLN A 101 -7.55 48.95 -45.14
C GLN A 101 -7.84 49.42 -43.71
N GLU A 102 -8.42 50.60 -43.53
CA GLU A 102 -8.81 51.11 -42.21
C GLU A 102 -9.81 50.17 -41.51
N GLN A 103 -10.77 49.62 -42.24
CA GLN A 103 -11.71 48.63 -41.72
C GLN A 103 -11.03 47.33 -41.33
N LEU A 104 -10.08 46.85 -42.14
CA LEU A 104 -9.28 45.66 -41.86
C LEU A 104 -8.45 45.87 -40.58
N ASP A 105 -7.72 46.97 -40.48
CA ASP A 105 -6.88 47.29 -39.33
C ASP A 105 -7.69 47.39 -38.03
N ARG A 106 -8.86 48.05 -38.06
CA ARG A 106 -9.78 48.11 -36.91
C ARG A 106 -10.26 46.72 -36.49
N ARG A 107 -10.60 45.84 -37.45
CA ARG A 107 -11.05 44.48 -37.14
C ARG A 107 -9.92 43.62 -36.59
N ILE A 108 -8.71 43.74 -37.15
CA ILE A 108 -7.51 43.07 -36.65
C ILE A 108 -7.19 43.53 -35.22
N GLU A 109 -7.33 44.82 -34.91
CA GLU A 109 -7.11 45.36 -33.57
C GLU A 109 -8.11 44.79 -32.54
N VAL A 110 -9.39 44.68 -32.91
CA VAL A 110 -10.41 44.03 -32.08
C VAL A 110 -10.07 42.55 -31.84
N ILE A 111 -9.61 41.83 -32.85
CA ILE A 111 -9.19 40.43 -32.70
C ILE A 111 -7.96 40.33 -31.80
N ALA A 112 -6.93 41.14 -32.03
CA ALA A 112 -5.71 41.15 -31.21
C ALA A 112 -6.01 41.39 -29.72
N SER A 113 -7.02 42.20 -29.40
CA SER A 113 -7.44 42.47 -28.03
C SER A 113 -8.13 41.27 -27.35
N SER A 114 -8.69 40.33 -28.13
CA SER A 114 -9.53 39.24 -27.63
C SER A 114 -8.85 37.86 -27.71
N SER A 115 -8.09 37.59 -28.77
CA SER A 115 -7.43 36.31 -29.01
C SER A 115 -6.11 36.49 -29.79
N PRO A 116 -5.03 35.80 -29.40
CA PRO A 116 -3.77 35.80 -30.16
C PRO A 116 -3.82 34.88 -31.40
N CYS A 117 -4.94 34.20 -31.67
CA CYS A 117 -5.11 33.38 -32.86
C CYS A 117 -6.55 33.39 -33.39
N ILE A 118 -6.72 33.03 -34.67
CA ILE A 118 -8.01 32.99 -35.37
C ILE A 118 -8.18 31.69 -36.16
N THR A 119 -9.40 31.18 -36.25
CA THR A 119 -9.72 30.02 -37.10
C THR A 119 -9.67 30.37 -38.59
N LEU A 120 -9.51 29.34 -39.44
CA LEU A 120 -9.57 29.48 -40.89
C LEU A 120 -10.93 30.04 -41.38
N THR A 121 -12.04 29.65 -40.72
CA THR A 121 -13.37 30.25 -40.95
C THR A 121 -13.42 31.73 -40.55
N GLY A 122 -12.75 32.12 -39.47
CA GLY A 122 -12.61 33.52 -39.06
C GLY A 122 -11.80 34.34 -40.06
N LEU A 123 -10.71 33.76 -40.60
CA LEU A 123 -9.93 34.36 -41.68
C LEU A 123 -10.80 34.60 -42.94
N HIS A 124 -11.55 33.59 -43.38
CA HIS A 124 -12.45 33.74 -44.54
C HIS A 124 -13.52 34.83 -44.30
N ARG A 125 -14.05 34.96 -43.08
CA ARG A 125 -14.97 36.05 -42.71
C ARG A 125 -14.32 37.42 -42.76
N LEU A 126 -13.05 37.54 -42.34
CA LEU A 126 -12.30 38.79 -42.45
C LEU A 126 -12.09 39.19 -43.91
N VAL A 127 -11.67 38.24 -44.75
CA VAL A 127 -11.48 38.45 -46.20
C VAL A 127 -12.78 38.86 -46.87
N GLY A 128 -13.89 38.14 -46.63
CA GLY A 128 -15.19 38.47 -47.22
C GLY A 128 -15.80 39.77 -46.69
N GLY A 129 -15.44 40.20 -45.49
CA GLY A 129 -15.99 41.39 -44.87
C GLY A 129 -15.31 42.71 -45.27
N VAL A 130 -14.27 42.68 -46.10
CA VAL A 130 -13.57 43.87 -46.63
C VAL A 130 -13.79 44.03 -48.14
N ASP A 131 -15.00 43.69 -48.60
CA ASP A 131 -15.47 43.76 -50.00
C ASP A 131 -14.51 43.10 -51.01
N ASN A 132 -13.80 42.03 -50.61
CA ASN A 132 -12.76 41.35 -51.39
C ASN A 132 -11.66 42.29 -51.93
N ALA A 133 -11.44 43.44 -51.28
CA ALA A 133 -10.38 44.38 -51.68
C ALA A 133 -8.98 43.80 -51.46
N PHE A 134 -8.84 42.76 -50.63
CA PHE A 134 -7.59 42.09 -50.29
C PHE A 134 -7.68 40.59 -50.59
N THR A 135 -6.55 40.02 -50.99
CA THR A 135 -6.36 38.56 -51.10
C THR A 135 -6.20 37.94 -49.72
N GLU A 136 -6.47 36.64 -49.60
CA GLU A 136 -6.27 35.90 -48.35
C GLU A 136 -4.83 36.01 -47.84
N GLN A 137 -3.84 35.99 -48.74
CA GLN A 137 -2.43 36.12 -48.40
C GLN A 137 -2.09 37.49 -47.80
N GLU A 138 -2.61 38.59 -48.36
CA GLU A 138 -2.44 39.94 -47.82
C GLU A 138 -3.06 40.06 -46.41
N VAL A 139 -4.20 39.44 -46.16
CA VAL A 139 -4.84 39.41 -44.84
C VAL A 139 -4.05 38.55 -43.85
N ARG A 140 -3.50 37.40 -44.28
CA ARG A 140 -2.59 36.57 -43.45
C ARG A 140 -1.34 37.35 -43.04
N GLU A 141 -0.76 38.12 -43.94
CA GLU A 141 0.40 38.98 -43.66
C GLU A 141 0.06 40.10 -42.67
N ALA A 142 -1.10 40.74 -42.83
CA ALA A 142 -1.57 41.77 -41.90
C ALA A 142 -1.82 41.23 -40.48
N LEU A 143 -2.42 40.04 -40.36
CA LEU A 143 -2.62 39.34 -39.08
C LEU A 143 -1.28 38.99 -38.41
N LYS A 144 -0.34 38.45 -39.19
CA LYS A 144 1.01 38.09 -38.72
C LYS A 144 1.77 39.33 -38.23
N GLY A 145 1.64 40.47 -38.91
CA GLY A 145 2.24 41.74 -38.51
C GLY A 145 1.76 42.25 -37.13
N ARG A 146 0.61 41.78 -36.64
CA ARG A 146 0.06 42.07 -35.32
C ARG A 146 0.19 40.89 -34.33
N GLY A 147 0.94 39.85 -34.68
CA GLY A 147 1.19 38.70 -33.82
C GLY A 147 0.02 37.71 -33.71
N ILE A 148 -0.98 37.77 -34.61
CA ILE A 148 -2.11 36.83 -34.63
C ILE A 148 -1.75 35.65 -35.52
N THR A 149 -1.84 34.43 -34.97
CA THR A 149 -1.64 33.20 -35.74
C THR A 149 -2.95 32.68 -36.33
N VAL A 150 -2.89 32.09 -37.53
CA VAL A 150 -4.04 31.40 -38.14
C VAL A 150 -3.95 29.93 -37.79
N ILE A 151 -5.04 29.36 -37.27
CA ILE A 151 -5.14 27.93 -36.97
C ILE A 151 -5.39 27.18 -38.30
N ASP A 152 -4.30 26.67 -38.87
CA ASP A 152 -4.26 25.94 -40.15
C ASP A 152 -3.30 24.73 -39.98
N PRO A 153 -3.78 23.46 -40.10
CA PRO A 153 -5.14 23.04 -40.44
C PRO A 153 -6.17 23.33 -39.32
N PRO A 154 -7.48 23.35 -39.64
CA PRO A 154 -8.53 23.51 -38.64
C PRO A 154 -8.50 22.37 -37.61
N TRP A 155 -8.92 22.66 -36.38
CA TRP A 155 -9.07 21.63 -35.36
C TRP A 155 -10.25 20.73 -35.71
N ASP A 156 -10.01 19.43 -35.81
CA ASP A 156 -11.05 18.45 -36.11
C ASP A 156 -11.85 18.14 -34.83
N LEU A 157 -13.08 18.65 -34.78
CA LEU A 157 -13.98 18.49 -33.64
C LEU A 157 -15.00 17.39 -33.94
N PRO A 158 -15.04 16.32 -33.14
CA PRO A 158 -16.02 15.27 -33.37
C PRO A 158 -17.43 15.82 -33.05
N PRO A 159 -18.44 15.55 -33.90
CA PRO A 159 -19.80 16.06 -33.72
C PRO A 159 -20.47 15.47 -32.46
N GLY A 160 -20.01 14.30 -32.01
CA GLY A 160 -20.46 13.61 -30.82
C GLY A 160 -19.39 12.65 -30.30
N PRO A 161 -19.70 11.82 -29.30
CA PRO A 161 -18.75 10.87 -28.74
C PRO A 161 -18.31 9.84 -29.80
N ALA A 162 -17.01 9.54 -29.87
CA ALA A 162 -16.45 8.59 -30.83
C ALA A 162 -17.01 7.17 -30.70
N ILE A 163 -17.47 6.82 -29.50
CA ILE A 163 -18.21 5.60 -29.17
C ILE A 163 -19.42 5.97 -28.32
N PRO A 164 -20.63 5.42 -28.57
CA PRO A 164 -21.84 5.79 -27.83
C PRO A 164 -21.71 5.64 -26.31
N ALA A 165 -20.97 4.61 -25.86
CA ALA A 165 -20.71 4.33 -24.46
C ALA A 165 -19.90 5.43 -23.74
N ALA A 166 -19.17 6.30 -24.45
CA ALA A 166 -18.42 7.39 -23.82
C ALA A 166 -19.32 8.34 -23.01
N ARG A 167 -20.61 8.44 -23.34
CA ARG A 167 -21.58 9.25 -22.58
C ARG A 167 -21.73 8.80 -21.12
N SER A 168 -21.49 7.53 -20.83
CA SER A 168 -21.56 7.01 -19.46
C SER A 168 -20.26 7.18 -18.68
N LEU A 169 -19.16 7.67 -19.26
CA LEU A 169 -17.86 7.84 -18.58
C LEU A 169 -17.90 8.81 -17.39
N ARG A 170 -18.79 9.80 -17.42
CA ARG A 170 -18.83 10.86 -16.40
C ARG A 170 -19.07 10.30 -14.99
N ALA A 171 -20.00 9.36 -14.85
CA ALA A 171 -20.35 8.76 -13.57
C ALA A 171 -19.18 7.97 -12.93
N PRO A 172 -18.55 6.98 -13.61
CA PRO A 172 -17.42 6.24 -13.05
C PRO A 172 -16.17 7.12 -12.84
N LEU A 173 -15.89 8.09 -13.71
CA LEU A 173 -14.79 9.03 -13.47
C LEU A 173 -15.01 9.87 -12.21
N THR A 174 -16.24 10.36 -11.99
CA THR A 174 -16.60 11.10 -10.78
C THR A 174 -16.45 10.23 -9.53
N ALA A 175 -16.90 8.97 -9.58
CA ALA A 175 -16.75 8.02 -8.46
C ALA A 175 -15.28 7.72 -8.14
N LEU A 176 -14.39 7.76 -9.14
CA LEU A 176 -12.95 7.58 -8.98
C LEU A 176 -12.20 8.87 -8.60
N GLY A 177 -12.87 10.03 -8.63
CA GLY A 177 -12.23 11.33 -8.44
C GLY A 177 -11.37 11.80 -9.63
N PHE A 178 -11.58 11.20 -10.81
CA PHE A 178 -10.87 11.53 -12.04
C PHE A 178 -11.65 12.49 -12.93
N LYS A 179 -10.93 13.33 -13.69
CA LYS A 179 -11.53 14.25 -14.67
C LYS A 179 -11.52 13.67 -16.08
N LEU A 180 -10.49 12.92 -16.45
CA LEU A 180 -10.31 12.37 -17.79
C LEU A 180 -9.99 10.88 -17.72
N SER A 181 -10.45 10.12 -18.72
CA SER A 181 -10.21 8.68 -18.83
C SER A 181 -8.74 8.25 -18.82
N PRO A 182 -7.75 9.00 -19.35
CA PRO A 182 -6.33 8.61 -19.27
C PRO A 182 -5.76 8.63 -17.85
N GLU A 183 -6.40 9.32 -16.89
CA GLU A 183 -5.95 9.33 -15.48
C GLU A 183 -6.00 7.93 -14.85
N VAL A 184 -6.84 7.03 -15.38
CA VAL A 184 -6.88 5.61 -15.00
C VAL A 184 -5.57 4.87 -15.34
N LEU A 185 -4.93 5.23 -16.46
CA LEU A 185 -3.74 4.52 -16.96
C LEU A 185 -2.43 5.14 -16.49
N PHE A 186 -2.40 6.48 -16.40
CA PHE A 186 -1.17 7.23 -16.13
C PHE A 186 -1.15 7.87 -14.75
N GLY A 187 -2.28 7.92 -14.06
CA GLY A 187 -2.47 8.66 -12.82
C GLY A 187 -2.75 10.14 -13.08
N THR A 188 -3.46 10.76 -12.13
CA THR A 188 -3.86 12.18 -12.17
C THR A 188 -2.68 13.13 -12.31
N GLU A 189 -1.57 12.87 -11.60
CA GLU A 189 -0.39 13.74 -11.63
C GLU A 189 0.26 13.79 -13.00
N ALA A 190 0.42 12.64 -13.66
CA ALA A 190 1.06 12.56 -14.97
C ALA A 190 0.22 13.24 -16.07
N VAL A 191 -1.10 13.08 -16.04
CA VAL A 191 -1.99 13.72 -17.03
C VAL A 191 -2.04 15.24 -16.82
N ARG A 192 -2.18 15.69 -15.58
CA ARG A 192 -2.25 17.13 -15.27
C ARG A 192 -0.93 17.86 -15.44
N ALA A 193 0.20 17.15 -15.45
CA ALA A 193 1.51 17.72 -15.77
C ALA A 193 1.62 18.16 -17.24
N GLY A 194 0.77 17.66 -18.14
CA GLY A 194 0.72 18.08 -19.53
C GLY A 194 0.47 16.93 -20.50
N PHE A 195 -0.35 17.16 -21.54
CA PHE A 195 -0.51 16.30 -22.70
C PHE A 195 -0.87 17.09 -23.97
N SER A 196 -0.57 16.52 -25.14
CA SER A 196 -1.03 16.99 -26.44
C SER A 196 -2.08 16.06 -27.03
N LEU A 197 -2.96 16.59 -27.88
CA LEU A 197 -4.08 15.91 -28.53
C LEU A 197 -4.08 16.08 -30.05
N ARG A 198 -3.48 17.14 -30.58
CA ARG A 198 -3.63 17.49 -32.00
C ARG A 198 -3.21 16.35 -32.94
N ASP A 199 -2.09 15.71 -32.62
CA ASP A 199 -1.53 14.56 -33.36
C ASP A 199 -1.74 13.22 -32.62
N GLY A 200 -2.83 13.14 -31.85
CA GLY A 200 -3.13 12.02 -30.95
C GLY A 200 -2.67 12.27 -29.51
N PHE A 201 -3.22 11.49 -28.57
CA PHE A 201 -2.92 11.68 -27.13
C PHE A 201 -1.48 11.29 -26.79
N ARG A 202 -0.70 12.25 -26.26
CA ARG A 202 0.67 12.05 -25.79
C ARG A 202 0.93 12.84 -24.50
N LEU A 203 1.48 12.19 -23.48
CA LEU A 203 1.93 12.89 -22.28
C LEU A 203 3.15 13.78 -22.57
N ALA A 204 3.18 14.98 -22.00
CA ALA A 204 4.26 15.95 -22.20
C ALA A 204 5.59 15.48 -21.59
N ALA A 205 5.54 14.73 -20.48
CA ALA A 205 6.74 14.31 -19.75
C ALA A 205 7.59 13.29 -20.52
N ASP A 206 6.96 12.37 -21.26
CA ASP A 206 7.64 11.20 -21.83
C ASP A 206 7.04 10.68 -23.15
N ASN A 207 6.10 11.41 -23.76
CA ASN A 207 5.41 11.04 -24.99
C ASN A 207 4.70 9.67 -24.95
N ARG A 208 4.38 9.13 -23.76
CA ARG A 208 3.56 7.92 -23.66
C ARG A 208 2.16 8.16 -24.24
N MET A 209 1.65 7.13 -24.88
CA MET A 209 0.31 7.09 -25.49
C MET A 209 -0.54 6.03 -24.82
N VAL A 210 -1.86 6.13 -24.94
CA VAL A 210 -2.76 5.01 -24.63
C VAL A 210 -2.51 3.89 -25.63
N THR A 211 -2.13 2.70 -25.14
CA THR A 211 -1.88 1.51 -25.97
C THR A 211 -2.69 0.34 -25.43
N LEU A 212 -2.99 -0.63 -26.30
CA LEU A 212 -3.69 -1.86 -25.89
C LEU A 212 -2.93 -2.59 -24.78
N ALA A 213 -1.61 -2.65 -24.84
CA ALA A 213 -0.78 -3.29 -23.80
C ALA A 213 -0.91 -2.61 -22.43
N LEU A 214 -1.04 -1.27 -22.38
CA LEU A 214 -1.26 -0.55 -21.12
C LEU A 214 -2.67 -0.82 -20.56
N LEU A 215 -3.68 -0.90 -21.43
CA LEU A 215 -5.05 -1.22 -21.03
C LEU A 215 -5.18 -2.66 -20.52
N GLU A 216 -4.56 -3.63 -21.21
CA GLU A 216 -4.52 -5.03 -20.77
C GLU A 216 -3.81 -5.17 -19.43
N LYS A 217 -2.65 -4.51 -19.26
CA LYS A 217 -1.94 -4.47 -17.98
C LYS A 217 -2.80 -3.89 -16.85
N ALA A 218 -3.48 -2.76 -17.09
CA ALA A 218 -4.37 -2.14 -16.11
C ALA A 218 -5.55 -3.07 -15.76
N ARG A 219 -6.12 -3.77 -16.76
CA ARG A 219 -7.19 -4.75 -16.53
C ARG A 219 -6.71 -5.95 -15.71
N ASP A 220 -5.53 -6.47 -16.01
CA ASP A 220 -4.93 -7.60 -15.29
C ASP A 220 -4.62 -7.24 -13.82
N GLU A 221 -4.13 -6.03 -13.55
CA GLU A 221 -3.96 -5.52 -12.19
C GLU A 221 -5.31 -5.43 -11.44
N GLN A 222 -6.39 -5.04 -12.13
CA GLN A 222 -7.73 -5.02 -11.56
C GLN A 222 -8.31 -6.41 -11.26
N THR A 223 -7.95 -7.46 -12.01
CA THR A 223 -8.43 -8.83 -11.71
C THR A 223 -7.90 -9.38 -10.39
N ARG A 224 -6.81 -8.83 -9.84
CA ARG A 224 -6.19 -9.25 -8.58
C ARG A 224 -6.70 -8.48 -7.36
N THR A 225 -7.57 -7.50 -7.56
CA THR A 225 -8.11 -6.64 -6.50
C THR A 225 -9.46 -7.16 -6.03
N SER A 226 -9.76 -7.03 -4.73
CA SER A 226 -11.05 -7.40 -4.15
C SER A 226 -12.19 -6.63 -4.80
N GLN A 227 -13.36 -7.26 -4.94
CA GLN A 227 -14.52 -6.63 -5.56
C GLN A 227 -15.13 -5.57 -4.65
N ASP A 228 -15.05 -4.31 -5.07
CA ASP A 228 -15.64 -3.13 -4.43
C ASP A 228 -16.16 -2.13 -5.47
N GLU A 229 -16.83 -1.07 -5.01
CA GLU A 229 -17.42 -0.02 -5.87
C GLU A 229 -16.36 0.70 -6.73
N ARG A 230 -15.15 0.86 -6.19
CA ARG A 230 -14.02 1.48 -6.89
C ARG A 230 -13.57 0.61 -8.07
N LYS A 231 -13.46 -0.71 -7.87
CA LYS A 231 -13.14 -1.68 -8.91
C LYS A 231 -14.20 -1.68 -10.00
N THR A 232 -15.49 -1.67 -9.65
CA THR A 232 -16.57 -1.57 -10.66
C THR A 232 -16.48 -0.28 -11.48
N ALA A 233 -16.21 0.86 -10.85
CA ALA A 233 -16.02 2.13 -11.56
C ALA A 233 -14.80 2.07 -12.50
N MET A 234 -13.70 1.46 -12.06
CA MET A 234 -12.48 1.28 -12.87
C MET A 234 -12.73 0.37 -14.08
N ASP A 235 -13.38 -0.77 -13.87
CA ASP A 235 -13.71 -1.74 -14.92
C ASP A 235 -14.62 -1.11 -15.99
N ASN A 236 -15.56 -0.24 -15.58
CA ASN A 236 -16.42 0.50 -16.51
C ASN A 236 -15.63 1.47 -17.40
N VAL A 237 -14.63 2.20 -16.86
CA VAL A 237 -13.78 3.09 -17.67
C VAL A 237 -12.91 2.29 -18.63
N LEU A 238 -12.27 1.22 -18.16
CA LEU A 238 -11.44 0.35 -18.98
C LEU A 238 -12.25 -0.32 -20.11
N ALA A 239 -13.50 -0.72 -19.84
CA ALA A 239 -14.40 -1.30 -20.82
C ALA A 239 -14.77 -0.33 -21.95
N ILE A 240 -14.72 0.98 -21.71
CA ILE A 240 -14.98 2.02 -22.71
C ILE A 240 -13.69 2.40 -23.47
N LEU A 241 -12.55 2.49 -22.76
CA LEU A 241 -11.26 2.78 -23.38
C LEU A 241 -10.77 1.67 -24.33
N LEU A 242 -11.10 0.42 -24.04
CA LEU A 242 -10.64 -0.72 -24.84
C LEU A 242 -11.17 -0.69 -26.30
N PRO A 243 -12.49 -0.57 -26.56
CA PRO A 243 -13.01 -0.38 -27.91
C PRO A 243 -12.47 0.87 -28.60
N ALA A 244 -12.33 1.99 -27.89
CA ALA A 244 -11.78 3.22 -28.47
C ALA A 244 -10.33 3.03 -28.93
N THR A 245 -9.53 2.27 -28.18
CA THR A 245 -8.14 1.97 -28.53
C THR A 245 -8.05 1.01 -29.71
N GLN A 246 -8.92 -0.01 -29.76
CA GLN A 246 -8.99 -0.93 -30.90
C GLN A 246 -9.43 -0.23 -32.19
N ALA A 247 -10.36 0.71 -32.10
CA ALA A 247 -10.85 1.52 -33.22
C ALA A 247 -9.91 2.68 -33.60
N ASN A 248 -8.80 2.88 -32.86
CA ASN A 248 -7.90 4.02 -33.00
C ASN A 248 -8.61 5.38 -32.89
N THR A 249 -9.64 5.47 -32.03
CA THR A 249 -10.47 6.68 -31.81
C THR A 249 -10.24 7.35 -30.45
N VAL A 250 -9.11 7.05 -29.80
CA VAL A 250 -8.76 7.59 -28.49
C VAL A 250 -8.62 9.11 -28.51
N ARG A 251 -8.10 9.66 -29.61
CA ARG A 251 -7.97 11.12 -29.80
C ARG A 251 -9.34 11.79 -29.77
N GLU A 252 -10.29 11.26 -30.53
CA GLU A 252 -11.65 11.77 -30.65
C GLU A 252 -12.40 11.64 -29.31
N LEU A 253 -12.21 10.52 -28.60
CA LEU A 253 -12.77 10.29 -27.27
C LEU A 253 -12.31 11.35 -26.27
N ILE A 254 -11.00 11.56 -26.14
CA ILE A 254 -10.45 12.51 -25.16
C ILE A 254 -10.76 13.96 -25.57
N THR A 255 -10.76 14.26 -26.88
CA THR A 255 -11.20 15.58 -27.38
C THR A 255 -12.64 15.86 -26.99
N TRP A 256 -13.51 14.84 -27.08
CA TRP A 256 -14.90 14.94 -26.63
C TRP A 256 -14.99 15.14 -25.10
N GLU A 257 -14.24 14.39 -24.29
CA GLU A 257 -14.21 14.57 -22.83
C GLU A 257 -13.76 15.98 -22.42
N VAL A 258 -12.71 16.52 -23.05
CA VAL A 258 -12.26 17.90 -22.80
C VAL A 258 -13.35 18.89 -23.19
N ARG A 259 -13.99 18.72 -24.36
CA ARG A 259 -15.11 19.59 -24.79
C ARG A 259 -16.27 19.56 -23.79
N GLU A 260 -16.57 18.40 -23.21
CA GLU A 260 -17.62 18.26 -22.20
C GLU A 260 -17.31 19.07 -20.93
N HIS A 261 -16.05 19.10 -20.50
CA HIS A 261 -15.63 19.93 -19.37
C HIS A 261 -15.67 21.43 -19.69
N LEU A 262 -15.41 21.82 -20.93
CA LEU A 262 -15.40 23.22 -21.36
C LEU A 262 -16.79 23.75 -21.73
N ARG A 263 -17.79 22.87 -21.95
CA ARG A 263 -19.12 23.26 -22.40
C ARG A 263 -19.80 24.30 -21.49
N PRO A 264 -19.80 24.16 -20.15
CA PRO A 264 -20.43 25.15 -19.28
C PRO A 264 -19.81 26.56 -19.43
N ASP A 265 -18.49 26.63 -19.60
CA ASP A 265 -17.76 27.89 -19.77
C ASP A 265 -18.10 28.56 -21.11
N LEU A 266 -18.28 27.75 -22.16
CA LEU A 266 -18.73 28.19 -23.49
C LEU A 266 -20.17 28.71 -23.46
N GLU A 267 -21.08 27.98 -22.81
CA GLU A 267 -22.49 28.35 -22.66
C GLU A 267 -22.67 29.62 -21.83
N ALA A 268 -21.83 29.81 -20.80
CA ALA A 268 -21.76 31.02 -20.01
C ALA A 268 -21.15 32.21 -20.78
N GLY A 269 -20.61 31.99 -21.98
CA GLY A 269 -20.01 33.04 -22.81
C GLY A 269 -18.72 33.61 -22.22
N LEU A 270 -17.96 32.80 -21.48
CA LEU A 270 -16.72 33.25 -20.86
C LEU A 270 -15.66 33.64 -21.91
N PRO A 271 -14.72 34.54 -21.57
CA PRO A 271 -13.65 34.92 -22.48
C PRO A 271 -12.81 33.70 -22.90
N VAL A 272 -12.43 33.62 -24.17
CA VAL A 272 -11.65 32.52 -24.76
C VAL A 272 -10.41 32.15 -23.94
N ARG A 273 -9.71 33.14 -23.38
CA ARG A 273 -8.52 32.90 -22.55
C ARG A 273 -8.84 32.14 -21.26
N LEU A 274 -10.01 32.37 -20.67
CA LEU A 274 -10.44 31.65 -19.47
C LEU A 274 -10.81 30.21 -19.81
N ILE A 275 -11.50 29.99 -20.93
CA ILE A 275 -11.81 28.64 -21.44
C ILE A 275 -10.52 27.86 -21.75
N ALA A 276 -9.55 28.52 -22.38
CA ALA A 276 -8.24 27.94 -22.63
C ALA A 276 -7.52 27.58 -21.31
N HIS A 277 -7.61 28.46 -20.30
CA HIS A 277 -7.06 28.19 -18.98
C HIS A 277 -7.69 26.96 -18.32
N THR A 278 -9.02 26.81 -18.36
CA THR A 278 -9.72 25.61 -17.88
C THR A 278 -9.20 24.35 -18.58
N ALA A 279 -8.96 24.40 -19.90
CA ALA A 279 -8.41 23.26 -20.64
C ALA A 279 -6.95 22.95 -20.24
N THR A 280 -6.15 23.98 -19.95
CA THR A 280 -4.79 23.81 -19.42
C THR A 280 -4.79 23.20 -18.02
N GLU A 281 -5.77 23.52 -17.15
CA GLU A 281 -5.92 22.88 -15.83
C GLU A 281 -6.26 21.39 -15.91
N LEU A 282 -6.88 20.95 -17.01
CA LEU A 282 -7.09 19.52 -17.30
C LEU A 282 -5.78 18.82 -17.71
N GLY A 283 -4.75 19.59 -18.07
CA GLY A 283 -3.45 19.10 -18.53
C GLY A 283 -3.20 19.32 -20.03
N LEU A 284 -4.11 19.93 -20.80
CA LEU A 284 -3.88 20.16 -22.23
C LEU A 284 -2.77 21.22 -22.44
N ASP A 285 -1.87 20.99 -23.40
CA ASP A 285 -0.84 21.95 -23.81
C ASP A 285 -1.45 23.36 -24.02
N ALA A 286 -0.76 24.40 -23.53
CA ALA A 286 -1.30 25.76 -23.53
C ALA A 286 -1.61 26.31 -24.93
N THR A 287 -0.83 25.92 -25.95
CA THR A 287 -1.06 26.32 -27.33
C THR A 287 -2.26 25.59 -27.91
N GLU A 288 -2.35 24.28 -27.66
CA GLU A 288 -3.47 23.45 -28.07
C GLU A 288 -4.78 23.83 -27.38
N ALA A 289 -4.75 24.13 -26.09
CA ALA A 289 -5.85 24.62 -25.30
C ALA A 289 -6.44 25.91 -25.88
N LEU A 290 -5.57 26.85 -26.26
CA LEU A 290 -5.97 28.10 -26.88
C LEU A 290 -6.57 27.88 -28.27
N HIS A 291 -5.97 27.02 -29.10
CA HIS A 291 -6.51 26.65 -30.40
C HIS A 291 -7.89 25.99 -30.30
N LEU A 292 -8.06 25.07 -29.34
CA LEU A 292 -9.31 24.38 -29.08
C LEU A 292 -10.39 25.37 -28.61
N ALA A 293 -10.08 26.24 -27.64
CA ALA A 293 -11.01 27.24 -27.12
C ALA A 293 -11.47 28.24 -28.21
N VAL A 294 -10.55 28.72 -29.06
CA VAL A 294 -10.88 29.60 -30.19
C VAL A 294 -11.77 28.89 -31.21
N THR A 295 -11.52 27.61 -31.46
CA THR A 295 -12.33 26.82 -32.39
C THR A 295 -13.75 26.63 -31.86
N LEU A 296 -13.90 26.23 -30.59
CA LEU A 296 -15.20 26.02 -29.95
C LEU A 296 -16.02 27.31 -29.82
N ALA A 297 -15.38 28.45 -29.48
CA ALA A 297 -16.05 29.75 -29.46
C ALA A 297 -16.45 30.24 -30.86
N GLY A 298 -15.69 29.84 -31.89
CA GLY A 298 -15.99 30.11 -33.30
C GLY A 298 -17.25 29.39 -33.80
N GLU A 299 -17.47 28.13 -33.40
CA GLU A 299 -18.70 27.38 -33.70
C GLU A 299 -19.93 28.04 -33.07
N GLY A 300 -19.81 28.48 -31.80
CA GLY A 300 -20.89 29.16 -31.08
C GLY A 300 -21.33 30.50 -31.67
N THR A 301 -20.45 31.18 -32.44
CA THR A 301 -20.76 32.46 -33.10
C THR A 301 -21.27 32.31 -34.54
N THR A 302 -21.01 31.18 -35.22
CA THR A 302 -21.63 30.86 -36.52
C THR A 302 -22.98 30.14 -36.39
N GLY A 303 -23.30 29.57 -35.22
CA GLY A 303 -24.58 28.90 -34.98
C GLY A 303 -25.78 29.82 -34.73
N LYS A 304 -25.56 31.13 -34.52
CA LYS A 304 -26.62 31.99 -33.96
C LYS A 304 -27.55 32.68 -34.97
N ARG A 305 -27.53 32.34 -36.27
CA ARG A 305 -28.53 32.88 -37.22
C ARG A 305 -29.15 31.95 -38.28
N ASP A 306 -28.88 30.64 -38.33
CA ASP A 306 -29.69 29.71 -39.18
C ASP A 306 -29.87 28.28 -38.63
N GLY A 307 -29.37 27.93 -37.43
CA GLY A 307 -29.53 26.59 -36.84
C GLY A 307 -30.68 26.42 -35.85
N GLY A 308 -31.52 27.44 -35.65
CA GLY A 308 -32.35 27.58 -34.44
C GLY A 308 -33.36 26.45 -34.17
N THR A 309 -33.87 25.78 -35.20
CA THR A 309 -34.87 24.70 -35.03
C THR A 309 -34.43 23.38 -35.65
N ALA A 310 -33.77 23.39 -36.81
CA ALA A 310 -33.24 22.15 -37.43
C ALA A 310 -32.19 21.47 -36.54
N GLN A 311 -31.30 22.26 -35.90
CA GLN A 311 -30.31 21.72 -34.98
C GLN A 311 -30.95 21.19 -33.70
N LEU A 312 -31.95 21.89 -33.14
CA LEU A 312 -32.69 21.40 -31.96
C LEU A 312 -33.45 20.11 -32.28
N VAL A 313 -34.02 19.99 -33.48
CA VAL A 313 -34.67 18.74 -33.93
C VAL A 313 -33.64 17.63 -34.10
N ALA A 314 -32.48 17.90 -34.71
CA ALA A 314 -31.40 16.92 -34.86
C ALA A 314 -30.83 16.48 -33.49
N GLU A 315 -30.70 17.41 -32.54
CA GLU A 315 -30.29 17.14 -31.16
C GLU A 315 -31.32 16.27 -30.43
N ALA A 316 -32.61 16.61 -30.50
CA ALA A 316 -33.71 15.80 -29.95
C ALA A 316 -33.74 14.39 -30.56
N LEU A 317 -33.64 14.26 -31.89
CA LEU A 317 -33.54 12.97 -32.57
C LEU A 317 -32.32 12.15 -32.13
N THR A 318 -31.19 12.81 -31.90
CA THR A 318 -29.96 12.15 -31.42
C THR A 318 -30.04 11.76 -29.94
N ALA A 319 -30.81 12.50 -29.15
CA ALA A 319 -31.10 12.22 -27.76
C ALA A 319 -32.15 11.09 -27.59
N GLY A 320 -32.86 10.72 -28.66
CA GLY A 320 -33.98 9.78 -28.62
C GLY A 320 -35.29 10.43 -28.16
N GLU A 321 -35.38 11.76 -28.19
CA GLU A 321 -36.54 12.55 -27.77
C GLU A 321 -37.46 12.80 -28.98
N LEU A 322 -38.20 11.76 -29.39
CA LEU A 322 -38.98 11.80 -30.63
C LEU A 322 -40.24 12.67 -30.52
N GLN A 323 -40.86 12.75 -29.34
CA GLN A 323 -42.03 13.60 -29.11
C GLN A 323 -41.62 15.08 -29.14
N GLU A 324 -40.47 15.41 -28.55
CA GLU A 324 -39.91 16.75 -28.63
C GLU A 324 -39.52 17.13 -30.06
N ALA A 325 -38.85 16.22 -30.78
CA ALA A 325 -38.55 16.40 -32.20
C ALA A 325 -39.81 16.64 -33.05
N ARG A 326 -40.90 15.88 -32.80
CA ARG A 326 -42.21 16.09 -33.45
C ARG A 326 -42.79 17.46 -33.11
N ARG A 327 -42.80 17.84 -31.83
CA ARG A 327 -43.31 19.13 -31.35
C ARG A 327 -42.59 20.32 -31.99
N LEU A 328 -41.27 20.24 -32.11
CA LEU A 328 -40.45 21.26 -32.76
C LEU A 328 -40.72 21.36 -34.28
N LEU A 329 -41.03 20.23 -34.93
CA LEU A 329 -41.34 20.18 -36.37
C LEU A 329 -42.79 20.58 -36.72
N ASP A 330 -43.75 20.40 -35.80
CA ASP A 330 -45.17 20.72 -36.01
C ASP A 330 -45.41 22.25 -36.14
N GLY A 331 -44.49 23.07 -35.61
CA GLY A 331 -44.51 24.53 -35.76
C GLY A 331 -43.95 25.06 -37.09
N LEU A 332 -43.41 24.18 -37.95
CA LEU A 332 -42.69 24.56 -39.18
C LEU A 332 -43.47 24.19 -40.45
N LEU A 333 -43.19 24.88 -41.56
CA LEU A 333 -43.78 24.57 -42.86
C LEU A 333 -43.25 23.22 -43.38
N ALA A 334 -44.05 22.52 -44.21
CA ALA A 334 -43.71 21.19 -44.72
C ALA A 334 -42.46 21.15 -45.63
N GLY A 335 -42.04 22.30 -46.16
CA GLY A 335 -40.81 22.43 -46.96
C GLY A 335 -39.53 22.66 -46.14
N GLU A 336 -39.64 22.84 -44.83
CA GLU A 336 -38.51 23.08 -43.91
C GLU A 336 -38.16 21.80 -43.15
N CYS A 337 -36.87 21.63 -42.82
CA CYS A 337 -36.33 20.48 -42.08
C CYS A 337 -36.68 19.11 -42.71
N VAL A 338 -36.60 19.00 -44.05
CA VAL A 338 -37.02 17.80 -44.80
C VAL A 338 -36.22 16.55 -44.39
N GLN A 339 -34.93 16.71 -44.10
CA GLN A 339 -34.06 15.60 -43.69
C GLN A 339 -34.41 15.10 -42.29
N GLU A 340 -34.64 16.03 -41.36
CA GLU A 340 -35.01 15.74 -39.98
C GLU A 340 -36.41 15.12 -39.90
N ARG A 341 -37.36 15.59 -40.73
CA ARG A 341 -38.68 14.96 -40.88
C ARG A 341 -38.55 13.51 -41.36
N ALA A 342 -37.70 13.24 -42.35
CA ALA A 342 -37.46 11.89 -42.83
C ALA A 342 -36.79 10.99 -41.77
N GLN A 343 -35.87 11.54 -40.96
CA GLN A 343 -35.24 10.83 -39.84
C GLN A 343 -36.24 10.54 -38.72
N LEU A 344 -37.11 11.48 -38.38
CA LEU A 344 -38.19 11.27 -37.42
C LEU A 344 -39.16 10.18 -37.91
N ASP A 345 -39.58 10.24 -39.17
CA ASP A 345 -40.50 9.25 -39.74
C ASP A 345 -39.86 7.84 -39.82
N GLU A 346 -38.55 7.76 -40.07
CA GLU A 346 -37.78 6.51 -39.97
C GLU A 346 -37.74 5.97 -38.55
N ALA A 347 -37.43 6.82 -37.56
CA ALA A 347 -37.39 6.43 -36.14
C ALA A 347 -38.77 5.96 -35.66
N LEU A 348 -39.83 6.69 -35.98
CA LEU A 348 -41.20 6.33 -35.63
C LEU A 348 -41.64 5.02 -36.29
N ARG A 349 -41.23 4.75 -37.54
CA ARG A 349 -41.53 3.48 -38.20
C ARG A 349 -40.81 2.30 -37.54
N ARG A 350 -39.57 2.50 -37.08
CA ARG A 350 -38.84 1.48 -36.30
C ARG A 350 -39.49 1.22 -34.95
N VAL A 351 -39.92 2.28 -34.24
CA VAL A 351 -40.68 2.14 -32.99
C VAL A 351 -41.98 1.38 -33.24
N ALA A 352 -42.71 1.70 -34.31
CA ALA A 352 -43.93 0.98 -34.67
C ALA A 352 -43.70 -0.51 -35.00
N ASP A 353 -42.62 -0.86 -35.70
CA ASP A 353 -42.23 -2.26 -35.95
C ASP A 353 -41.93 -3.01 -34.64
N LEU A 354 -41.14 -2.39 -33.75
CA LEU A 354 -40.82 -2.96 -32.45
C LEU A 354 -42.07 -3.17 -31.60
N LEU A 355 -43.01 -2.22 -31.60
CA LEU A 355 -44.28 -2.35 -30.88
C LEU A 355 -45.15 -3.48 -31.43
N ALA A 356 -45.28 -3.60 -32.76
CA ALA A 356 -46.03 -4.68 -33.38
C ALA A 356 -45.43 -6.06 -33.03
N ARG A 357 -44.10 -6.17 -33.02
CA ARG A 357 -43.39 -7.38 -32.61
C ARG A 357 -43.54 -7.66 -31.11
N ALA A 358 -43.53 -6.62 -30.27
CA ALA A 358 -43.74 -6.75 -28.84
C ALA A 358 -45.15 -7.26 -28.52
N GLU A 359 -46.17 -6.78 -29.25
CA GLU A 359 -47.54 -7.27 -29.11
C GLU A 359 -47.69 -8.71 -29.59
N ALA A 360 -47.02 -9.09 -30.68
CA ALA A 360 -46.98 -10.48 -31.13
C ALA A 360 -46.31 -11.41 -30.10
N ALA A 361 -45.16 -10.99 -29.52
CA ALA A 361 -44.48 -11.73 -28.46
C ALA A 361 -45.34 -11.85 -27.19
N TRP A 362 -46.03 -10.77 -26.80
CA TRP A 362 -46.95 -10.77 -25.68
C TRP A 362 -48.12 -11.76 -25.91
N ALA A 363 -48.73 -11.74 -27.09
CA ALA A 363 -49.80 -12.68 -27.46
C ALA A 363 -49.30 -14.14 -27.53
N GLY A 364 -48.02 -14.35 -27.86
CA GLY A 364 -47.36 -15.65 -27.84
C GLY A 364 -47.00 -16.18 -26.44
N GLY A 365 -47.06 -15.34 -25.40
CA GLY A 365 -46.66 -15.68 -24.03
C GLY A 365 -45.17 -15.43 -23.73
N ASP A 366 -44.41 -14.90 -24.68
CA ASP A 366 -42.99 -14.61 -24.55
C ASP A 366 -42.76 -13.22 -23.90
N HIS A 367 -43.15 -13.09 -22.63
CA HIS A 367 -43.18 -11.81 -21.91
C HIS A 367 -41.81 -11.11 -21.85
N GLU A 368 -40.70 -11.85 -21.74
CA GLU A 368 -39.35 -11.25 -21.73
C GLU A 368 -38.89 -10.77 -23.11
N ASP A 369 -39.35 -11.41 -24.18
CA ASP A 369 -39.07 -10.95 -25.54
C ASP A 369 -39.89 -9.68 -25.82
N ALA A 370 -41.15 -9.64 -25.39
CA ALA A 370 -41.97 -8.43 -25.41
C ALA A 370 -41.32 -7.29 -24.60
N ALA A 371 -40.81 -7.56 -23.40
CA ALA A 371 -40.09 -6.58 -22.59
C ALA A 371 -38.79 -6.10 -23.27
N GLY A 372 -38.04 -7.01 -23.91
CA GLY A 372 -36.85 -6.68 -24.70
C GLY A 372 -37.16 -5.74 -25.86
N LEU A 373 -38.24 -6.00 -26.59
CA LEU A 373 -38.68 -5.18 -27.73
C LEU A 373 -39.20 -3.80 -27.27
N LEU A 374 -39.92 -3.73 -26.15
CA LEU A 374 -40.35 -2.46 -25.55
C LEU A 374 -39.16 -1.63 -25.04
N ALA A 375 -38.17 -2.26 -24.41
CA ALA A 375 -36.95 -1.57 -24.01
C ALA A 375 -36.18 -1.02 -25.22
N ALA A 376 -36.06 -1.81 -26.29
CA ALA A 376 -35.44 -1.35 -27.54
C ALA A 376 -36.22 -0.18 -28.17
N ALA A 377 -37.56 -0.19 -28.09
CA ALA A 377 -38.38 0.94 -28.55
C ALA A 377 -38.17 2.18 -27.66
N GLY A 378 -38.08 2.01 -26.34
CA GLY A 378 -37.79 3.09 -25.39
C GLY A 378 -36.39 3.69 -25.54
N GLU A 379 -35.40 2.93 -26.02
CA GLU A 379 -34.08 3.49 -26.36
C GLU A 379 -34.13 4.40 -27.61
N ILE A 380 -35.07 4.15 -28.53
CA ILE A 380 -35.29 5.00 -29.71
C ILE A 380 -36.17 6.20 -29.36
N ALA A 381 -37.17 6.01 -28.49
CA ALA A 381 -38.13 7.02 -28.02
C ALA A 381 -38.06 7.15 -26.48
N ARG A 382 -37.00 7.78 -25.99
CA ARG A 382 -36.67 7.92 -24.56
C ARG A 382 -37.60 8.85 -23.81
N ASP A 383 -38.19 9.82 -24.50
CA ASP A 383 -39.17 10.76 -23.96
C ASP A 383 -40.61 10.19 -23.95
N ASP A 384 -40.82 8.95 -24.40
CA ASP A 384 -42.12 8.30 -24.36
C ASP A 384 -42.34 7.57 -23.01
N GLU A 385 -42.96 8.28 -22.08
CA GLU A 385 -43.35 7.73 -20.78
C GLU A 385 -44.32 6.54 -20.89
N THR A 386 -45.09 6.43 -21.98
CA THR A 386 -46.03 5.32 -22.17
C THR A 386 -45.32 4.00 -22.44
N LEU A 387 -44.18 4.03 -23.15
CA LEU A 387 -43.33 2.87 -23.36
C LEU A 387 -42.70 2.39 -22.05
N SER A 388 -42.19 3.34 -21.26
CA SER A 388 -41.64 3.06 -19.93
C SER A 388 -42.69 2.44 -18.99
N ALA A 389 -43.91 3.00 -18.97
CA ALA A 389 -45.02 2.47 -18.19
C ALA A 389 -45.47 1.07 -18.65
N ARG A 390 -45.53 0.82 -19.96
CA ARG A 390 -45.83 -0.51 -20.52
C ARG A 390 -44.77 -1.53 -20.14
N LEU A 391 -43.48 -1.17 -20.22
CA LEU A 391 -42.38 -2.04 -19.80
C LEU A 391 -42.46 -2.37 -18.30
N ALA A 392 -42.72 -1.37 -17.46
CA ALA A 392 -42.87 -1.55 -16.02
C ALA A 392 -44.08 -2.43 -15.63
N ALA A 393 -45.12 -2.46 -16.48
CA ALA A 393 -46.28 -3.33 -16.29
C ALA A 393 -46.00 -4.80 -16.62
N ILE A 394 -44.90 -5.11 -17.35
CA ILE A 394 -44.49 -6.49 -17.63
C ILE A 394 -43.64 -7.01 -16.46
N PRO A 395 -44.16 -7.94 -15.63
CA PRO A 395 -43.38 -8.48 -14.53
C PRO A 395 -42.14 -9.22 -15.08
N PRO A 396 -40.98 -9.08 -14.43
CA PRO A 396 -39.80 -9.86 -14.81
C PRO A 396 -40.01 -11.35 -14.49
N PRO A 397 -39.16 -12.26 -15.00
CA PRO A 397 -39.18 -13.65 -14.59
C PRO A 397 -38.90 -13.73 -13.09
N PRO A 398 -39.47 -14.71 -12.38
CA PRO A 398 -39.18 -14.89 -10.97
C PRO A 398 -37.67 -15.10 -10.75
N PRO A 399 -37.15 -14.74 -9.56
CA PRO A 399 -35.81 -15.15 -9.18
C PRO A 399 -35.70 -16.68 -9.18
N GLY A 400 -34.46 -17.18 -9.30
CA GLY A 400 -34.19 -18.61 -9.33
C GLY A 400 -34.27 -19.26 -7.94
N GLU A 401 -33.43 -20.28 -7.72
CA GLU A 401 -33.42 -21.03 -6.46
C GLU A 401 -33.30 -20.10 -5.25
N VAL A 402 -34.22 -20.25 -4.29
CA VAL A 402 -34.23 -19.52 -3.02
C VAL A 402 -33.91 -20.50 -1.90
N THR A 403 -32.91 -20.17 -1.10
CA THR A 403 -32.52 -20.93 0.08
C THR A 403 -32.66 -20.05 1.31
N ALA A 404 -33.15 -20.64 2.40
CA ALA A 404 -33.26 -19.99 3.69
C ALA A 404 -32.64 -20.90 4.74
N GLY A 405 -31.78 -20.34 5.59
CA GLY A 405 -31.08 -21.07 6.63
C GLY A 405 -31.00 -20.25 7.91
N LEU A 406 -30.99 -20.94 9.05
CA LEU A 406 -30.81 -20.30 10.36
C LEU A 406 -29.33 -20.00 10.57
N ASP A 407 -29.03 -18.77 10.98
CA ASP A 407 -27.71 -18.33 11.45
C ASP A 407 -27.90 -17.69 12.84
N GLY A 408 -27.62 -18.47 13.89
CA GLY A 408 -27.93 -18.09 15.26
C GLY A 408 -29.44 -17.91 15.49
N ASP A 409 -29.87 -16.69 15.80
CA ASP A 409 -31.28 -16.32 15.99
C ASP A 409 -31.91 -15.61 14.77
N ARG A 410 -31.18 -15.56 13.64
CA ARG A 410 -31.57 -14.86 12.41
C ARG A 410 -31.77 -15.85 11.28
N VAL A 411 -32.54 -15.49 10.26
CA VAL A 411 -32.64 -16.28 9.03
C VAL A 411 -31.99 -15.55 7.88
N VAL A 412 -31.01 -16.19 7.26
CA VAL A 412 -30.35 -15.70 6.04
C VAL A 412 -31.05 -16.33 4.84
N VAL A 413 -31.52 -15.48 3.94
CA VAL A 413 -32.19 -15.88 2.70
C VAL A 413 -31.33 -15.46 1.51
N ARG A 414 -31.01 -16.41 0.65
CA ARG A 414 -30.22 -16.20 -0.57
C ARG A 414 -31.01 -16.66 -1.78
N TRP A 415 -30.89 -15.95 -2.89
CA TRP A 415 -31.53 -16.35 -4.14
C TRP A 415 -30.64 -16.15 -5.36
N THR A 416 -30.95 -16.88 -6.42
CA THR A 416 -30.38 -16.62 -7.74
C THR A 416 -31.11 -15.42 -8.36
N PRO A 417 -30.39 -14.38 -8.85
CA PRO A 417 -31.01 -13.23 -9.52
C PRO A 417 -31.95 -13.63 -10.66
N SER A 418 -33.00 -12.84 -10.87
CA SER A 418 -33.91 -12.97 -12.01
C SER A 418 -33.12 -12.89 -13.34
N PRO A 419 -33.39 -13.76 -14.32
CA PRO A 419 -32.77 -13.72 -15.65
C PRO A 419 -33.33 -12.58 -16.54
N ALA A 420 -33.95 -11.56 -15.95
CA ALA A 420 -34.44 -10.39 -16.65
C ALA A 420 -33.33 -9.73 -17.48
N ARG A 421 -33.64 -9.40 -18.74
CA ARG A 421 -32.67 -8.78 -19.66
C ARG A 421 -32.80 -7.27 -19.76
N THR A 422 -33.83 -6.71 -19.13
CA THR A 422 -34.23 -5.31 -19.25
C THR A 422 -34.47 -4.69 -17.88
N ASN A 423 -33.99 -3.45 -17.73
CA ASN A 423 -33.97 -2.65 -16.51
C ASN A 423 -33.28 -3.31 -15.30
N PRO A 424 -32.79 -2.52 -14.33
CA PRO A 424 -32.38 -3.06 -13.05
C PRO A 424 -33.56 -3.73 -12.32
N VAL A 425 -33.32 -4.89 -11.72
CA VAL A 425 -34.33 -5.63 -10.96
C VAL A 425 -34.19 -5.30 -9.47
N GLN A 426 -35.31 -5.00 -8.83
CA GLN A 426 -35.44 -4.92 -7.38
C GLN A 426 -36.17 -6.17 -6.87
N TYR A 427 -35.76 -6.65 -5.70
CA TYR A 427 -36.36 -7.79 -5.04
C TYR A 427 -37.08 -7.35 -3.77
N ARG A 428 -38.22 -7.99 -3.49
CA ARG A 428 -38.91 -7.90 -2.21
C ARG A 428 -38.94 -9.28 -1.56
N LEU A 429 -38.36 -9.37 -0.37
CA LEU A 429 -38.43 -10.55 0.47
C LEU A 429 -39.66 -10.46 1.37
N VAL A 430 -40.55 -11.45 1.26
CA VAL A 430 -41.76 -11.56 2.09
C VAL A 430 -41.70 -12.82 2.93
N ARG A 431 -41.95 -12.65 4.23
CA ARG A 431 -42.09 -13.71 5.20
C ARG A 431 -43.57 -14.05 5.42
N SER A 432 -43.88 -15.34 5.49
CA SER A 432 -45.20 -15.85 5.87
C SER A 432 -45.08 -17.08 6.78
N THR A 433 -46.07 -17.29 7.65
CA THR A 433 -46.13 -18.47 8.53
C THR A 433 -47.08 -19.51 7.96
N GLY A 434 -46.68 -20.78 7.93
CA GLY A 434 -47.51 -21.92 7.51
C GLY A 434 -47.48 -22.24 6.01
N THR A 435 -47.66 -21.25 5.12
CA THR A 435 -47.53 -21.44 3.66
C THR A 435 -46.73 -20.31 3.02
N PRO A 436 -46.05 -20.53 1.88
CA PRO A 436 -45.39 -19.47 1.13
C PRO A 436 -46.33 -18.32 0.74
N ALA A 437 -45.79 -17.10 0.63
CA ALA A 437 -46.57 -15.94 0.22
C ALA A 437 -46.97 -16.07 -1.25
N VAL A 438 -48.27 -15.87 -1.55
CA VAL A 438 -48.84 -16.00 -2.90
C VAL A 438 -48.64 -14.76 -3.77
N SER A 439 -48.36 -13.62 -3.15
CA SER A 439 -48.09 -12.32 -3.76
C SER A 439 -47.16 -11.48 -2.89
N SER A 440 -46.54 -10.46 -3.48
CA SER A 440 -45.59 -9.55 -2.82
C SER A 440 -46.20 -8.70 -1.69
N GLY A 441 -47.52 -8.75 -1.49
CA GLY A 441 -48.24 -8.14 -0.37
C GLY A 441 -48.91 -9.13 0.59
N SER A 442 -48.83 -10.43 0.33
CA SER A 442 -49.51 -11.49 1.12
C SER A 442 -48.63 -12.06 2.24
N GLY A 443 -48.12 -11.18 3.10
CA GLY A 443 -47.25 -11.55 4.22
C GLY A 443 -46.61 -10.34 4.89
N THR A 444 -45.56 -10.56 5.67
CA THR A 444 -44.75 -9.49 6.24
C THR A 444 -43.55 -9.22 5.33
N THR A 445 -43.45 -8.01 4.78
CA THR A 445 -42.25 -7.59 4.04
C THR A 445 -41.06 -7.50 5.01
N VAL A 446 -40.00 -8.25 4.71
CA VAL A 446 -38.75 -8.22 5.49
C VAL A 446 -37.86 -7.09 4.98
N VAL A 447 -37.63 -7.06 3.66
CA VAL A 447 -36.77 -6.05 3.02
C VAL A 447 -37.07 -5.90 1.53
N GLU A 448 -36.77 -4.74 0.97
CA GLU A 448 -36.64 -4.49 -0.46
C GLU A 448 -35.19 -4.14 -0.80
N THR A 449 -34.61 -4.83 -1.79
CA THR A 449 -33.18 -4.72 -2.10
C THR A 449 -32.89 -5.01 -3.57
N SER A 450 -31.82 -4.43 -4.12
CA SER A 450 -31.26 -4.84 -5.43
C SER A 450 -30.24 -5.97 -5.32
N GLY A 451 -29.84 -6.35 -4.10
CA GLY A 451 -28.96 -7.49 -3.84
C GLY A 451 -29.67 -8.83 -4.00
N ASN A 452 -28.92 -9.93 -3.86
CA ASN A 452 -29.43 -11.30 -3.99
C ASN A 452 -29.38 -12.12 -2.68
N GLU A 453 -29.26 -11.40 -1.57
CA GLU A 453 -29.22 -11.92 -0.21
C GLU A 453 -29.92 -10.92 0.73
N ALA A 454 -30.60 -11.45 1.75
CA ALA A 454 -31.22 -10.66 2.80
C ALA A 454 -31.25 -11.44 4.12
N VAL A 455 -31.29 -10.70 5.23
CA VAL A 455 -31.33 -11.26 6.58
C VAL A 455 -32.63 -10.84 7.26
N ASP A 456 -33.36 -11.81 7.80
CA ASP A 456 -34.44 -11.56 8.74
C ASP A 456 -33.89 -11.63 10.17
N GLU A 457 -33.87 -10.46 10.80
CA GLU A 457 -33.37 -10.22 12.15
C GLU A 457 -34.30 -10.73 13.26
N THR A 458 -35.58 -10.92 12.94
CA THR A 458 -36.62 -11.23 13.94
C THR A 458 -37.59 -12.30 13.45
N PRO A 459 -37.08 -13.48 13.03
CA PRO A 459 -37.93 -14.56 12.57
C PRO A 459 -38.80 -15.07 13.74
N PRO A 460 -40.10 -15.39 13.50
CA PRO A 460 -40.90 -16.08 14.50
C PRO A 460 -40.29 -17.45 14.85
N THR A 461 -40.15 -17.74 16.13
CA THR A 461 -39.61 -19.04 16.59
C THR A 461 -40.69 -20.13 16.62
N ALA A 462 -40.26 -21.39 16.54
CA ALA A 462 -41.06 -22.61 16.69
C ALA A 462 -42.10 -22.92 15.60
N ASP A 463 -42.66 -21.92 14.93
CA ASP A 463 -43.54 -22.17 13.79
C ASP A 463 -42.74 -22.26 12.47
N PRO A 464 -43.12 -23.12 11.52
CA PRO A 464 -42.54 -23.12 10.18
C PRO A 464 -42.77 -21.78 9.46
N VAL A 465 -41.68 -21.15 9.05
CA VAL A 465 -41.63 -19.86 8.35
C VAL A 465 -41.19 -20.08 6.91
N HIS A 466 -41.92 -19.47 5.98
CA HIS A 466 -41.58 -19.44 4.57
C HIS A 466 -41.09 -18.06 4.17
N TYR A 467 -40.11 -18.05 3.27
CA TYR A 467 -39.56 -16.86 2.66
C TYR A 467 -39.78 -16.91 1.16
N SER A 468 -40.47 -15.91 0.64
CA SER A 468 -40.82 -15.77 -0.77
C SER A 468 -40.19 -14.49 -1.33
N VAL A 469 -39.46 -14.60 -2.43
CA VAL A 469 -38.78 -13.50 -3.10
C VAL A 469 -39.52 -13.17 -4.38
N PHE A 470 -39.85 -11.89 -4.56
CA PHE A 470 -40.51 -11.35 -5.74
C PHE A 470 -39.57 -10.38 -6.44
N ALA A 471 -39.53 -10.38 -7.77
CA ALA A 471 -38.75 -9.46 -8.58
C ALA A 471 -39.64 -8.39 -9.21
N SER A 472 -39.17 -7.15 -9.31
CA SER A 472 -39.82 -6.06 -10.05
C SER A 472 -38.80 -5.27 -10.85
N ARG A 473 -39.24 -4.75 -12.00
CA ARG A 473 -38.45 -3.87 -12.88
C ARG A 473 -38.97 -2.43 -12.89
N GLY A 474 -39.46 -1.96 -11.73
CA GLY A 474 -40.01 -0.62 -11.54
C GLY A 474 -41.54 -0.54 -11.59
N GLY A 475 -42.23 -1.68 -11.49
CA GLY A 475 -43.69 -1.75 -11.54
C GLY A 475 -44.21 -3.08 -11.02
N ALA A 476 -44.81 -3.89 -11.90
CA ALA A 476 -45.41 -5.16 -11.55
C ALA A 476 -44.40 -6.15 -10.93
N TRP A 477 -44.86 -6.90 -9.93
CA TRP A 477 -44.06 -7.95 -9.29
C TRP A 477 -44.23 -9.28 -10.03
N SER A 478 -43.14 -10.04 -10.13
CA SER A 478 -43.13 -11.42 -10.63
C SER A 478 -43.98 -12.35 -9.76
N ALA A 479 -44.13 -13.60 -10.19
CA ALA A 479 -44.48 -14.67 -9.26
C ALA A 479 -43.38 -14.81 -8.19
N GLY A 480 -43.75 -15.30 -7.01
CA GLY A 480 -42.80 -15.50 -5.90
C GLY A 480 -42.04 -16.81 -6.06
N ALA A 481 -40.71 -16.78 -5.93
CA ALA A 481 -39.91 -17.97 -5.70
C ALA A 481 -39.72 -18.15 -4.20
N SER A 482 -39.87 -19.36 -3.67
CA SER A 482 -39.90 -19.58 -2.21
C SER A 482 -38.93 -20.65 -1.77
N ALA A 483 -38.30 -20.44 -0.63
CA ALA A 483 -37.49 -21.45 0.04
C ALA A 483 -38.40 -22.52 0.70
N PRO A 484 -37.86 -23.72 0.97
CA PRO A 484 -38.44 -24.64 1.95
C PRO A 484 -38.68 -23.95 3.30
N ALA A 485 -39.62 -24.48 4.09
CA ALA A 485 -39.91 -23.92 5.41
C ALA A 485 -38.66 -24.03 6.31
N VAL A 486 -38.35 -22.94 7.00
CA VAL A 486 -37.37 -22.94 8.11
C VAL A 486 -38.17 -22.93 9.40
N GLU A 487 -37.80 -23.79 10.35
CA GLU A 487 -38.36 -23.77 11.71
C GLU A 487 -37.29 -23.19 12.65
N PRO A 488 -37.35 -21.89 12.97
CA PRO A 488 -36.33 -21.25 13.79
C PRO A 488 -36.44 -21.74 15.23
N LEU A 489 -35.45 -22.51 15.67
CA LEU A 489 -35.30 -22.99 17.05
C LEU A 489 -33.92 -22.58 17.56
N PRO A 490 -33.69 -21.27 17.82
CA PRO A 490 -32.38 -20.79 18.25
C PRO A 490 -31.86 -21.56 19.45
N GLU A 491 -30.59 -21.94 19.41
CA GLU A 491 -29.93 -22.63 20.50
C GLU A 491 -29.63 -21.68 21.66
N VAL A 492 -29.26 -22.21 22.82
CA VAL A 492 -28.68 -21.37 23.88
C VAL A 492 -27.30 -20.87 23.44
N VAL A 493 -26.93 -19.67 23.86
CA VAL A 493 -25.60 -19.11 23.57
C VAL A 493 -24.86 -18.83 24.89
N ASP A 494 -23.57 -18.57 24.80
CA ASP A 494 -22.73 -18.21 25.97
C ASP A 494 -22.75 -19.25 27.11
N VAL A 495 -22.81 -20.54 26.76
CA VAL A 495 -22.74 -21.63 27.74
C VAL A 495 -21.38 -21.62 28.45
N ARG A 496 -21.40 -21.58 29.78
CA ARG A 496 -20.23 -21.66 30.64
C ARG A 496 -20.49 -22.62 31.78
N LEU A 497 -19.53 -23.49 32.04
CA LEU A 497 -19.53 -24.38 33.19
C LEU A 497 -18.38 -23.99 34.11
N THR A 498 -18.66 -23.98 35.41
CA THR A 498 -17.66 -23.84 36.47
C THR A 498 -17.89 -24.94 37.48
N SER A 499 -16.83 -25.53 38.01
CA SER A 499 -16.94 -26.65 38.94
C SER A 499 -16.16 -26.41 40.22
N ASP A 500 -16.72 -26.85 41.34
CA ASP A 500 -15.98 -27.11 42.57
C ASP A 500 -15.83 -28.62 42.78
N GLU A 501 -15.41 -29.07 43.96
CA GLU A 501 -15.21 -30.49 44.26
C GLU A 501 -16.51 -31.33 44.23
N THR A 502 -17.64 -30.70 44.54
CA THR A 502 -18.92 -31.36 44.80
C THR A 502 -20.08 -30.84 43.95
N SER A 503 -19.84 -29.79 43.16
CA SER A 503 -20.87 -29.17 42.34
C SER A 503 -20.33 -28.68 41.00
N VAL A 504 -21.22 -28.71 39.99
CA VAL A 504 -21.03 -28.00 38.73
C VAL A 504 -22.10 -26.92 38.63
N THR A 505 -21.68 -25.68 38.44
CA THR A 505 -22.56 -24.55 38.15
C THR A 505 -22.47 -24.22 36.67
N GLY A 506 -23.61 -24.28 35.98
CA GLY A 506 -23.73 -23.86 34.59
C GLY A 506 -24.41 -22.51 34.47
N THR A 507 -24.03 -21.72 33.46
CA THR A 507 -24.71 -20.49 33.04
C THR A 507 -24.82 -20.43 31.53
N TRP A 508 -25.88 -19.81 31.00
CA TRP A 508 -26.13 -19.67 29.56
C TRP A 508 -27.02 -18.46 29.28
N ARG A 509 -27.19 -18.10 28.01
CA ARG A 509 -28.16 -17.10 27.57
C ARG A 509 -29.17 -17.76 26.62
N ALA A 510 -30.45 -17.69 26.99
CA ALA A 510 -31.55 -18.21 26.19
C ALA A 510 -32.12 -17.12 25.27
N HIS A 511 -32.71 -17.53 24.15
CA HIS A 511 -33.54 -16.64 23.34
C HIS A 511 -34.79 -16.23 24.13
N ARG A 512 -35.30 -15.01 23.91
CA ARG A 512 -36.43 -14.44 24.65
C ARG A 512 -37.73 -15.26 24.56
N ASP A 513 -37.90 -16.02 23.49
CA ASP A 513 -39.11 -16.81 23.22
C ASP A 513 -38.99 -18.27 23.73
N ALA A 514 -37.83 -18.65 24.29
CA ALA A 514 -37.65 -19.96 24.91
C ALA A 514 -38.40 -20.02 26.26
N VAL A 515 -39.19 -21.07 26.46
CA VAL A 515 -40.06 -21.21 27.65
C VAL A 515 -39.41 -22.02 28.78
N GLU A 516 -38.48 -22.92 28.43
CA GLU A 516 -37.72 -23.75 29.37
C GLU A 516 -36.37 -24.08 28.73
N ILE A 517 -35.33 -24.25 29.55
CA ILE A 517 -34.07 -24.84 29.12
C ILE A 517 -33.91 -26.19 29.78
N GLU A 518 -33.87 -27.25 28.97
CA GLU A 518 -33.59 -28.60 29.42
C GLU A 518 -32.08 -28.82 29.47
N VAL A 519 -31.60 -29.09 30.68
CA VAL A 519 -30.21 -29.49 30.90
C VAL A 519 -30.20 -30.96 31.26
N THR A 520 -29.46 -31.75 30.49
CA THR A 520 -29.16 -33.15 30.82
C THR A 520 -27.68 -33.35 31.00
N ARG A 521 -27.32 -34.33 31.82
CA ARG A 521 -25.95 -34.69 32.15
C ARG A 521 -25.69 -36.15 31.83
N THR A 522 -24.54 -36.44 31.23
CA THR A 522 -24.07 -37.80 30.97
C THR A 522 -22.63 -37.95 31.47
N PRO A 523 -22.32 -38.97 32.30
CA PRO A 523 -20.93 -39.24 32.70
C PRO A 523 -20.12 -39.79 31.53
N ARG A 524 -18.92 -39.25 31.31
CA ARG A 524 -18.05 -39.64 30.20
C ARG A 524 -17.37 -40.99 30.44
N SER A 525 -17.19 -41.41 31.70
CA SER A 525 -16.64 -42.74 32.01
C SER A 525 -17.56 -43.89 31.58
N THR A 526 -18.85 -43.60 31.32
CA THR A 526 -19.83 -44.60 30.87
C THR A 526 -20.47 -44.18 29.54
N PRO A 527 -19.76 -44.33 28.40
CA PRO A 527 -20.31 -44.01 27.09
C PRO A 527 -21.61 -44.78 26.82
N GLY A 528 -22.70 -44.07 26.52
CA GLY A 528 -24.03 -44.66 26.29
C GLY A 528 -24.95 -44.73 27.51
N ALA A 529 -24.54 -44.19 28.65
CA ALA A 529 -25.45 -43.97 29.78
C ALA A 529 -26.63 -43.08 29.37
N SER A 530 -27.82 -43.36 29.93
CA SER A 530 -28.99 -42.52 29.70
C SER A 530 -28.77 -41.13 30.31
N PRO A 531 -28.99 -40.03 29.56
CA PRO A 531 -28.83 -38.69 30.10
C PRO A 531 -29.77 -38.45 31.29
N GLU A 532 -29.24 -37.94 32.39
CA GLU A 532 -30.02 -37.59 33.57
C GLU A 532 -30.44 -36.11 33.52
N LYS A 533 -31.69 -35.79 33.83
CA LYS A 533 -32.17 -34.39 33.86
C LYS A 533 -31.59 -33.67 35.07
N VAL A 534 -30.95 -32.53 34.84
CA VAL A 534 -30.43 -31.64 35.88
C VAL A 534 -31.52 -30.62 36.22
N PRO A 535 -31.90 -30.44 37.50
CA PRO A 535 -32.86 -29.43 37.88
C PRO A 535 -32.35 -28.03 37.53
N THR A 536 -33.09 -27.32 36.68
CA THR A 536 -32.92 -25.89 36.43
C THR A 536 -33.90 -25.10 37.29
N ARG A 537 -33.60 -23.85 37.66
CA ARG A 537 -34.56 -23.04 38.41
C ARG A 537 -35.77 -22.72 37.52
N HIS A 538 -36.98 -22.93 38.07
CA HIS A 538 -38.26 -22.76 37.37
C HIS A 538 -38.58 -21.32 36.93
N ASP A 539 -37.76 -20.33 37.29
CA ASP A 539 -37.95 -18.90 36.99
C ASP A 539 -37.36 -18.48 35.63
N GLY A 540 -37.08 -19.43 34.73
CA GLY A 540 -36.42 -19.15 33.45
C GLY A 540 -34.91 -18.87 33.60
N GLY A 541 -34.32 -19.32 34.71
CA GLY A 541 -32.96 -18.98 35.10
C GLY A 541 -31.91 -19.34 34.06
N SER A 542 -31.01 -18.40 33.79
CA SER A 542 -29.78 -18.53 33.01
C SER A 542 -28.68 -19.34 33.72
N THR A 543 -29.06 -20.20 34.69
CA THR A 543 -28.12 -20.94 35.54
C THR A 543 -28.71 -22.21 36.17
N PHE A 544 -27.86 -23.20 36.40
CA PHE A 544 -28.14 -24.39 37.23
C PHE A 544 -26.98 -24.64 38.20
N VAL A 545 -27.27 -25.34 39.30
CA VAL A 545 -26.24 -25.92 40.18
C VAL A 545 -26.54 -27.40 40.32
N ASP A 546 -25.59 -28.23 39.92
CA ASP A 546 -25.67 -29.66 39.99
C ASP A 546 -24.75 -30.19 41.08
N SER A 547 -25.34 -30.58 42.21
CA SER A 547 -24.65 -31.14 43.37
C SER A 547 -24.67 -32.68 43.40
N SER A 548 -25.11 -33.32 42.31
CA SER A 548 -25.18 -34.79 42.21
C SER A 548 -23.98 -35.40 41.47
N VAL A 549 -22.96 -34.58 41.24
CA VAL A 549 -21.72 -34.94 40.55
C VAL A 549 -20.72 -35.61 41.51
N ARG A 550 -19.83 -36.43 40.95
CA ARG A 550 -18.74 -37.08 41.71
C ARG A 550 -17.42 -36.41 41.40
N SER A 551 -16.63 -36.12 42.44
CA SER A 551 -15.27 -35.62 42.29
C SER A 551 -14.42 -36.59 41.45
N GLY A 552 -13.70 -36.07 40.46
CA GLY A 552 -12.87 -36.83 39.51
C GLY A 552 -13.59 -37.39 38.28
N GLU A 553 -14.93 -37.36 38.22
CA GLU A 553 -15.70 -37.82 37.06
C GLU A 553 -15.96 -36.66 36.09
N THR A 554 -15.80 -36.88 34.78
CA THR A 554 -16.10 -35.84 33.77
C THR A 554 -17.51 -36.03 33.24
N TYR A 555 -18.27 -34.94 33.19
CA TYR A 555 -19.65 -34.97 32.71
C TYR A 555 -19.83 -34.09 31.47
N ASP A 556 -20.61 -34.57 30.52
CA ASP A 556 -21.10 -33.82 29.38
C ASP A 556 -22.51 -33.31 29.67
N TYR A 557 -22.68 -31.99 29.67
CA TYR A 557 -23.95 -31.30 29.85
C TYR A 557 -24.50 -30.86 28.50
N ALA A 558 -25.71 -31.29 28.15
CA ALA A 558 -26.41 -30.88 26.96
C ALA A 558 -27.52 -29.89 27.32
N PHE A 559 -27.51 -28.73 26.67
CA PHE A 559 -28.47 -27.65 26.87
C PHE A 559 -29.39 -27.56 25.66
N ARG A 560 -30.69 -27.68 25.88
CA ARG A 560 -31.70 -27.61 24.83
C ARG A 560 -32.74 -26.55 25.16
N ALA A 561 -32.95 -25.61 24.24
CA ALA A 561 -34.00 -24.62 24.38
C ALA A 561 -35.34 -25.21 23.95
N VAL A 562 -36.35 -25.07 24.81
CA VAL A 562 -37.71 -25.52 24.56
C VAL A 562 -38.55 -24.34 24.10
N TYR A 563 -39.26 -24.52 23.00
CA TYR A 563 -40.18 -23.54 22.45
C TYR A 563 -41.56 -24.15 22.24
N HIS A 564 -42.59 -23.33 22.26
CA HIS A 564 -43.95 -23.75 21.95
C HIS A 564 -44.40 -23.10 20.64
N THR A 565 -44.98 -23.89 19.73
CA THR A 565 -45.63 -23.36 18.52
C THR A 565 -46.86 -22.53 18.90
N ARG A 566 -47.41 -21.73 17.98
CA ARG A 566 -48.70 -21.04 18.22
C ARG A 566 -49.85 -21.98 18.56
N ALA A 567 -49.80 -23.22 18.06
CA ALA A 567 -50.78 -24.27 18.37
C ALA A 567 -50.51 -24.96 19.74
N GLY A 568 -49.49 -24.52 20.48
CA GLY A 568 -49.10 -25.07 21.78
C GLY A 568 -48.26 -26.34 21.71
N ALA A 569 -47.80 -26.75 20.53
CA ALA A 569 -46.97 -27.94 20.39
C ALA A 569 -45.55 -27.66 20.86
N ARG A 570 -44.96 -28.60 21.61
CA ARG A 570 -43.59 -28.48 22.12
C ARG A 570 -42.56 -28.72 21.01
N ARG A 571 -41.50 -27.91 20.98
CA ARG A 571 -40.32 -28.01 20.11
C ARG A 571 -39.05 -27.82 20.91
N VAL A 572 -37.96 -28.41 20.43
CA VAL A 572 -36.69 -28.46 21.14
C VAL A 572 -35.58 -28.15 20.15
N SER A 573 -34.67 -27.25 20.51
CA SER A 573 -33.48 -26.94 19.71
C SER A 573 -32.53 -28.13 19.65
N GLU A 574 -31.56 -28.04 18.73
CA GLU A 574 -30.35 -28.85 18.81
C GLU A 574 -29.60 -28.58 20.12
N PRO A 575 -28.84 -29.56 20.64
CA PRO A 575 -28.17 -29.43 21.92
C PRO A 575 -26.85 -28.68 21.78
N VAL A 576 -26.62 -27.70 22.65
CA VAL A 576 -25.28 -27.18 22.89
C VAL A 576 -24.64 -28.04 23.99
N VAL A 577 -23.45 -28.56 23.75
CA VAL A 577 -22.77 -29.47 24.71
C VAL A 577 -21.55 -28.77 25.32
N ALA A 578 -21.44 -28.81 26.64
CA ALA A 578 -20.27 -28.37 27.38
C ALA A 578 -19.91 -29.39 28.46
N SER A 579 -18.63 -29.48 28.82
CA SER A 579 -18.13 -30.50 29.75
C SER A 579 -17.53 -29.88 30.99
N ALA A 580 -17.67 -30.55 32.14
CA ALA A 580 -17.02 -30.15 33.38
C ALA A 580 -16.60 -31.36 34.21
N SER A 581 -15.50 -31.21 34.94
CA SER A 581 -14.95 -32.22 35.84
C SER A 581 -14.86 -31.61 37.24
N PRO A 582 -15.82 -31.86 38.14
CA PRO A 582 -15.69 -31.48 39.53
C PRO A 582 -14.49 -32.19 40.11
N VAL A 583 -13.52 -31.45 40.61
CA VAL A 583 -12.28 -31.96 41.18
C VAL A 583 -11.94 -31.15 42.42
N THR A 584 -11.33 -31.79 43.42
CA THR A 584 -10.75 -31.09 44.55
C THR A 584 -9.74 -30.06 44.04
N ARG A 585 -9.84 -28.81 44.52
CA ARG A 585 -8.94 -27.74 44.07
C ARG A 585 -7.49 -28.11 44.36
N PRO A 586 -6.55 -27.87 43.43
CA PRO A 586 -5.16 -28.17 43.67
C PRO A 586 -4.60 -27.25 44.77
N GLU A 587 -3.68 -27.76 45.57
CA GLU A 587 -2.98 -27.00 46.61
C GLU A 587 -1.55 -26.63 46.16
N PRO A 588 -1.06 -25.43 46.50
CA PRO A 588 0.28 -25.02 46.11
C PRO A 588 1.34 -25.82 46.88
N VAL A 589 2.41 -26.21 46.18
CA VAL A 589 3.66 -26.59 46.83
C VAL A 589 4.23 -25.36 47.51
N THR A 590 4.33 -25.36 48.84
CA THR A 590 4.77 -24.19 49.63
C THR A 590 6.29 -24.08 49.74
N GLU A 591 7.02 -25.18 49.58
CA GLU A 591 8.47 -25.25 49.72
C GLU A 591 9.06 -26.11 48.59
N LEU A 592 9.96 -25.52 47.80
CA LEU A 592 10.73 -26.19 46.76
C LEU A 592 12.22 -25.95 47.05
N ALA A 593 12.93 -27.01 47.43
CA ALA A 593 14.36 -26.96 47.75
C ALA A 593 15.20 -27.51 46.58
N HIS A 594 16.43 -27.02 46.42
CA HIS A 594 17.37 -27.52 45.44
C HIS A 594 18.74 -27.84 46.04
N GLU A 595 19.39 -28.87 45.51
CA GLU A 595 20.80 -29.21 45.74
C GLU A 595 21.48 -29.45 44.39
N VAL A 596 22.76 -29.08 44.27
CA VAL A 596 23.55 -29.35 43.06
C VAL A 596 24.47 -30.55 43.32
N VAL A 597 24.26 -31.61 42.55
CA VAL A 597 25.03 -32.85 42.63
C VAL A 597 25.86 -33.02 41.35
N GLN A 598 27.01 -33.68 41.46
CA GLN A 598 27.85 -34.03 40.30
C GLN A 598 27.63 -35.50 39.93
N GLU A 599 27.06 -35.75 38.76
CA GLU A 599 26.83 -37.10 38.23
C GLU A 599 27.54 -37.25 36.88
N TYR A 600 28.42 -38.24 36.77
CA TYR A 600 29.20 -38.52 35.56
C TYR A 600 29.90 -37.28 34.94
N GLY A 601 30.35 -36.36 35.79
CA GLY A 601 31.02 -35.11 35.38
C GLY A 601 30.07 -34.00 34.89
N ARG A 602 28.76 -34.11 35.15
CA ARG A 602 27.75 -33.09 34.83
C ARG A 602 27.06 -32.61 36.11
N ALA A 603 26.72 -31.32 36.14
CA ALA A 603 25.94 -30.74 37.22
C ALA A 603 24.44 -31.10 37.05
N VAL A 604 23.87 -31.71 38.08
CA VAL A 604 22.44 -32.05 38.17
C VAL A 604 21.84 -31.28 39.33
N MET A 605 20.73 -30.59 39.07
CA MET A 605 19.93 -29.91 40.10
C MET A 605 18.88 -30.90 40.59
N ARG A 606 19.07 -31.38 41.81
CA ARG A 606 18.13 -32.22 42.52
C ARG A 606 17.13 -31.32 43.23
N LEU A 607 15.91 -31.29 42.72
CA LEU A 607 14.79 -30.61 43.35
C LEU A 607 14.09 -31.54 44.32
N THR A 608 13.65 -31.02 45.46
CA THR A 608 12.82 -31.77 46.42
C THR A 608 11.68 -30.91 46.94
N TRP A 609 10.50 -31.52 47.05
CA TRP A 609 9.29 -30.88 47.59
C TRP A 609 8.42 -31.89 48.34
N ARG A 610 7.43 -31.36 49.09
CA ARG A 610 6.37 -32.16 49.70
C ARG A 610 5.17 -32.20 48.75
N ASN A 611 4.63 -33.39 48.49
CA ASN A 611 3.45 -33.49 47.65
C ASN A 611 2.24 -32.82 48.34
N PRO A 612 1.49 -31.96 47.63
CA PRO A 612 0.27 -31.36 48.16
C PRO A 612 -0.80 -32.43 48.41
N ALA A 613 -1.80 -32.12 49.25
CA ALA A 613 -2.88 -33.06 49.55
C ALA A 613 -3.81 -33.30 48.34
N ALA A 614 -3.88 -32.34 47.42
CA ALA A 614 -4.67 -32.41 46.19
C ALA A 614 -3.93 -31.83 44.98
N GLY A 615 -4.02 -32.55 43.85
CA GLY A 615 -3.48 -32.17 42.54
C GLY A 615 -2.10 -32.75 42.22
N ASP A 616 -1.77 -32.77 40.93
CA ASP A 616 -0.51 -33.29 40.40
C ASP A 616 0.52 -32.17 40.26
N VAL A 617 1.72 -32.38 40.79
CA VAL A 617 2.82 -31.40 40.73
C VAL A 617 3.63 -31.59 39.46
N GLU A 618 3.73 -30.52 38.67
CA GLU A 618 4.66 -30.40 37.55
C GLU A 618 5.69 -29.32 37.87
N ILE A 619 6.98 -29.64 37.71
CA ILE A 619 8.03 -28.63 37.79
C ILE A 619 8.22 -28.00 36.42
N ARG A 620 8.20 -26.67 36.37
CA ARG A 620 8.45 -25.89 35.16
C ARG A 620 9.69 -25.04 35.32
N THR A 621 10.52 -25.00 34.29
CA THR A 621 11.80 -24.30 34.25
C THR A 621 11.72 -23.08 33.34
N SER A 622 12.29 -21.96 33.78
CA SER A 622 12.36 -20.69 33.05
C SER A 622 13.65 -19.95 33.44
N VAL A 623 14.00 -18.89 32.71
CA VAL A 623 15.11 -18.01 33.12
C VAL A 623 14.64 -17.12 34.28
N ASP A 624 13.48 -16.48 34.10
CA ASP A 624 12.83 -15.62 35.09
C ASP A 624 11.76 -16.38 35.89
N GLY A 625 11.46 -15.91 37.10
CA GLY A 625 10.38 -16.45 37.92
C GLY A 625 8.97 -16.17 37.36
N PRO A 626 7.93 -16.83 37.89
CA PRO A 626 6.55 -16.56 37.50
C PRO A 626 6.14 -15.13 37.86
N GLU A 627 5.28 -14.53 37.04
CA GLU A 627 4.66 -13.23 37.35
C GLU A 627 3.62 -13.33 38.48
N TRP A 628 3.13 -14.55 38.73
CA TRP A 628 2.12 -14.83 39.74
C TRP A 628 2.76 -15.19 41.09
N PRO A 629 2.28 -14.61 42.20
CA PRO A 629 2.67 -15.05 43.54
C PRO A 629 2.27 -16.50 43.85
N VAL A 630 2.98 -17.12 44.79
CA VAL A 630 2.64 -18.45 45.33
C VAL A 630 1.19 -18.45 45.87
N GLY A 631 0.44 -19.50 45.55
CA GLY A 631 -0.98 -19.67 45.91
C GLY A 631 -1.96 -19.07 44.91
N THR A 632 -1.49 -18.42 43.84
CA THR A 632 -2.37 -17.87 42.79
C THR A 632 -2.97 -19.00 41.95
N TYR A 633 -4.30 -19.02 41.86
CA TYR A 633 -5.02 -19.92 40.95
C TYR A 633 -4.99 -19.38 39.52
N ILE A 634 -4.54 -20.21 38.59
CA ILE A 634 -4.46 -19.93 37.16
C ILE A 634 -5.14 -21.05 36.36
N THR A 635 -5.41 -20.80 35.08
CA THR A 635 -5.91 -21.86 34.20
C THR A 635 -4.78 -22.83 33.84
N ARG A 636 -5.11 -24.10 33.56
CA ARG A 636 -4.14 -25.06 33.03
C ARG A 636 -3.45 -24.55 31.76
N GLN A 637 -4.14 -23.80 30.91
CA GLN A 637 -3.55 -23.17 29.73
C GLN A 637 -2.49 -22.12 30.08
N ALA A 638 -2.75 -21.26 31.07
CA ALA A 638 -1.77 -20.28 31.53
C ALA A 638 -0.53 -20.97 32.16
N ALA A 639 -0.74 -22.03 32.94
CA ALA A 639 0.34 -22.85 33.47
C ALA A 639 1.19 -23.48 32.36
N ASN A 640 0.56 -24.03 31.32
CA ASN A 640 1.26 -24.63 30.17
C ASN A 640 2.04 -23.62 29.33
N GLY A 641 1.61 -22.35 29.31
CA GLY A 641 2.28 -21.26 28.62
C GLY A 641 3.51 -20.70 29.37
N PHE A 642 3.65 -20.99 30.67
CA PHE A 642 4.75 -20.49 31.48
C PHE A 642 5.96 -21.43 31.46
N GLY A 643 7.14 -20.98 31.03
CA GLY A 643 8.35 -21.80 31.05
C GLY A 643 8.24 -23.12 30.27
N GLN A 644 9.12 -24.08 30.56
CA GLN A 644 9.17 -25.40 29.94
C GLN A 644 9.06 -26.51 30.99
N PRO A 645 8.34 -27.62 30.72
CA PRO A 645 8.29 -28.76 31.64
C PRO A 645 9.70 -29.29 31.91
N ALA A 646 10.03 -29.50 33.18
CA ALA A 646 11.29 -30.08 33.60
C ALA A 646 11.33 -31.58 33.22
N GLY A 647 12.25 -31.97 32.35
CA GLY A 647 12.54 -33.38 32.09
C GLY A 647 13.50 -33.95 33.14
N GLY A 648 13.22 -35.15 33.66
CA GLY A 648 14.06 -35.79 34.66
C GLY A 648 13.43 -37.06 35.24
N ASN A 649 14.20 -37.77 36.07
CA ASN A 649 13.68 -38.91 36.82
C ASN A 649 13.01 -38.39 38.09
N THR A 650 11.71 -38.63 38.21
CA THR A 650 10.96 -38.34 39.44
C THR A 650 11.11 -39.49 40.41
N THR A 651 11.45 -39.18 41.65
CA THR A 651 11.41 -40.12 42.78
C THR A 651 10.35 -39.65 43.77
N SER A 652 9.69 -40.58 44.44
CA SER A 652 8.71 -40.27 45.49
C SER A 652 8.83 -41.30 46.61
N GLU A 653 9.22 -40.84 47.79
CA GLU A 653 9.32 -41.66 49.00
C GLU A 653 8.76 -40.88 50.19
N ASN A 654 7.92 -41.53 51.01
CA ASN A 654 7.39 -40.98 52.27
C ASN A 654 6.75 -39.57 52.15
N GLY A 655 6.03 -39.29 51.05
CA GLY A 655 5.34 -38.01 50.85
C GLY A 655 6.23 -36.85 50.38
N ARG A 656 7.52 -37.12 50.16
CA ARG A 656 8.44 -36.20 49.48
C ARG A 656 8.73 -36.69 48.08
N ALA A 657 8.60 -35.79 47.11
CA ALA A 657 8.98 -36.04 45.74
C ALA A 657 10.28 -35.30 45.42
N GLY A 658 11.07 -35.88 44.53
CA GLY A 658 12.30 -35.31 44.02
C GLY A 658 12.38 -35.42 42.50
N LEU A 659 13.04 -34.46 41.87
CA LEU A 659 13.27 -34.42 40.43
C LEU A 659 14.70 -34.00 40.14
N ASP A 660 15.41 -34.83 39.41
CA ASP A 660 16.77 -34.56 38.96
C ASP A 660 16.76 -33.95 37.56
N ILE A 661 17.16 -32.67 37.46
CA ILE A 661 17.19 -31.93 36.19
C ILE A 661 18.65 -31.69 35.79
N PRO A 662 19.08 -32.07 34.58
CA PRO A 662 20.41 -31.74 34.09
C PRO A 662 20.52 -30.22 33.89
N VAL A 663 21.48 -29.59 34.56
CA VAL A 663 21.68 -28.14 34.48
C VAL A 663 22.71 -27.85 33.40
N ARG A 664 22.35 -26.97 32.47
CA ARG A 664 23.30 -26.37 31.53
C ARG A 664 23.76 -25.03 32.08
N GLN A 665 24.86 -24.51 31.56
CA GLN A 665 25.39 -23.20 31.92
C GLN A 665 24.32 -22.12 31.82
N GLY A 666 24.33 -21.16 32.76
CA GLY A 666 23.34 -20.08 32.83
C GLY A 666 22.44 -20.13 34.07
N ARG A 667 21.44 -19.25 34.10
CA ARG A 667 20.42 -19.18 35.17
C ARG A 667 19.21 -20.04 34.80
N VAL A 668 18.76 -20.85 35.75
CA VAL A 668 17.51 -21.59 35.67
C VAL A 668 16.70 -21.36 36.95
N THR A 669 15.43 -21.05 36.78
CA THR A 669 14.43 -20.95 37.85
C THR A 669 13.46 -22.10 37.66
N ALA A 670 13.35 -22.96 38.67
CA ALA A 670 12.38 -24.05 38.73
C ALA A 670 11.19 -23.60 39.59
N THR A 671 9.97 -23.81 39.09
CA THR A 671 8.71 -23.45 39.75
C THR A 671 7.81 -24.66 39.80
N ALA A 672 7.26 -24.96 40.97
CA ALA A 672 6.25 -26.00 41.10
C ALA A 672 4.88 -25.47 40.70
N ILE A 673 4.15 -26.19 39.86
CA ILE A 673 2.74 -25.93 39.55
C ILE A 673 1.94 -27.17 39.89
N THR A 674 0.92 -27.00 40.73
CA THR A 674 0.01 -28.10 41.05
C THR A 674 -1.24 -27.96 40.19
N SER A 675 -1.63 -29.01 39.46
CA SER A 675 -2.78 -29.00 38.56
C SER A 675 -3.82 -30.06 38.94
N ALA A 676 -5.12 -29.74 38.82
CA ALA A 676 -6.22 -30.68 38.94
C ALA A 676 -7.37 -30.23 38.02
N GLY A 677 -7.83 -31.09 37.11
CA GLY A 677 -8.79 -30.70 36.06
C GLY A 677 -8.28 -29.48 35.28
N ASP A 678 -9.12 -28.50 34.96
CA ASP A 678 -8.70 -27.27 34.25
C ASP A 678 -8.04 -26.20 35.15
N HIS A 679 -7.88 -26.50 36.43
CA HIS A 679 -7.30 -25.60 37.41
C HIS A 679 -5.83 -25.92 37.66
N ALA A 680 -5.04 -24.87 37.84
CA ALA A 680 -3.68 -24.96 38.32
C ALA A 680 -3.44 -23.90 39.41
N VAL A 681 -2.50 -24.15 40.30
CA VAL A 681 -2.07 -23.20 41.33
C VAL A 681 -0.56 -23.10 41.35
N VAL A 682 -0.06 -21.87 41.42
CA VAL A 682 1.37 -21.58 41.42
C VAL A 682 1.97 -21.90 42.78
N GLY A 683 2.95 -22.79 42.81
CA GLY A 683 3.74 -23.15 43.98
C GLY A 683 5.06 -22.38 44.07
N ALA A 684 5.92 -22.79 45.01
CA ALA A 684 7.21 -22.19 45.27
C ALA A 684 8.17 -22.31 44.07
N SER A 685 9.05 -21.32 43.95
CA SER A 685 10.13 -21.28 42.96
C SER A 685 11.50 -21.28 43.63
N THR A 686 12.50 -21.85 42.96
CA THR A 686 13.91 -21.79 43.35
C THR A 686 14.78 -21.55 42.13
N SER A 687 15.86 -20.77 42.27
CA SER A 687 16.78 -20.45 41.18
C SER A 687 18.19 -20.98 41.42
N LEU A 688 18.86 -21.38 40.34
CA LEU A 688 20.25 -21.79 40.31
C LEU A 688 20.97 -21.08 39.15
N SER A 689 22.17 -20.55 39.42
CA SER A 689 23.04 -19.94 38.42
C SER A 689 24.37 -20.68 38.32
N LEU A 690 24.64 -21.33 37.18
CA LEU A 690 25.89 -22.05 36.94
C LEU A 690 26.81 -21.22 36.02
N VAL A 691 27.94 -20.74 36.56
CA VAL A 691 28.91 -19.87 35.86
C VAL A 691 30.19 -20.65 35.53
N ASP A 692 30.63 -20.58 34.28
CA ASP A 692 31.86 -21.22 33.81
C ASP A 692 33.10 -20.66 34.50
N LYS A 693 34.02 -21.56 34.92
CA LYS A 693 35.36 -21.16 35.36
C LYS A 693 36.22 -20.73 34.17
N VAL A 694 37.18 -19.84 34.41
CA VAL A 694 38.21 -19.51 33.40
C VAL A 694 39.03 -20.75 33.03
N THR A 695 39.50 -20.79 31.78
CA THR A 695 40.36 -21.88 31.28
C THR A 695 41.64 -21.31 30.65
N GLY A 696 42.66 -22.15 30.49
CA GLY A 696 43.92 -21.74 29.84
C GLY A 696 44.73 -20.69 30.61
N VAL A 697 44.61 -20.66 31.95
CA VAL A 697 45.30 -19.67 32.80
C VAL A 697 46.82 -19.83 32.70
N ARG A 698 47.52 -18.73 32.39
CA ARG A 698 48.98 -18.62 32.42
C ARG A 698 49.38 -17.33 33.11
N ALA A 699 50.42 -17.37 33.92
CA ALA A 699 50.94 -16.21 34.61
C ALA A 699 52.44 -16.08 34.36
N ASP A 700 52.86 -14.91 33.89
CA ASP A 700 54.23 -14.58 33.55
C ASP A 700 54.70 -13.42 34.44
N ARG A 701 55.84 -13.57 35.11
CA ARG A 701 56.46 -12.48 35.90
C ARG A 701 57.49 -11.74 35.05
N LEU A 702 57.31 -10.43 34.95
CA LEU A 702 58.18 -9.46 34.30
C LEU A 702 58.69 -8.49 35.37
N ASP A 703 59.68 -8.94 36.14
CA ASP A 703 60.22 -8.21 37.29
C ASP A 703 59.17 -8.02 38.41
N ASP A 704 58.81 -6.79 38.74
CA ASP A 704 57.76 -6.46 39.69
C ASP A 704 56.36 -6.44 39.04
N LEU A 705 56.25 -6.61 37.71
CA LEU A 705 54.97 -6.72 37.00
C LEU A 705 54.61 -8.19 36.81
N VAL A 706 53.37 -8.57 37.11
CA VAL A 706 52.82 -9.89 36.79
C VAL A 706 51.73 -9.74 35.76
N ARG A 707 51.84 -10.51 34.67
CA ARG A 707 50.83 -10.60 33.62
C ARG A 707 50.15 -11.96 33.67
N VAL A 708 48.82 -11.96 33.79
CA VAL A 708 48.01 -13.16 33.85
C VAL A 708 47.07 -13.20 32.65
N ARG A 709 47.03 -14.33 31.94
CA ARG A 709 46.30 -14.54 30.69
C ARG A 709 45.38 -15.74 30.83
N TRP A 710 44.19 -15.67 30.24
CA TRP A 710 43.24 -16.78 30.23
C TRP A 710 42.41 -16.75 28.94
N ILE A 711 41.61 -17.79 28.74
CA ILE A 711 40.60 -17.82 27.68
C ILE A 711 39.32 -17.23 28.26
N TRP A 712 38.81 -16.17 27.63
CA TRP A 712 37.61 -15.48 28.09
C TRP A 712 36.41 -16.44 28.14
N PRO A 713 35.75 -16.62 29.30
CA PRO A 713 34.58 -17.50 29.43
C PRO A 713 33.36 -16.94 28.71
N ARG A 714 32.54 -17.81 28.12
CA ARG A 714 31.30 -17.38 27.44
C ARG A 714 30.30 -16.83 28.47
N GLY A 715 29.70 -15.68 28.17
CA GLY A 715 28.69 -15.05 29.03
C GLY A 715 29.24 -14.33 30.27
N ALA A 716 30.57 -14.29 30.44
CA ALA A 716 31.20 -13.53 31.52
C ALA A 716 31.02 -12.02 31.31
N HIS A 717 30.62 -11.30 32.36
CA HIS A 717 30.64 -9.83 32.33
C HIS A 717 32.03 -9.31 32.67
N VAL A 718 32.64 -9.86 33.73
CA VAL A 718 34.01 -9.58 34.15
C VAL A 718 34.68 -10.85 34.67
N VAL A 719 36.00 -10.88 34.67
CA VAL A 719 36.81 -11.85 35.42
C VAL A 719 37.45 -11.13 36.59
N ARG A 720 37.14 -11.59 37.79
CA ARG A 720 37.71 -11.09 39.03
C ARG A 720 39.02 -11.82 39.28
N VAL A 721 40.11 -11.06 39.27
CA VAL A 721 41.46 -11.54 39.55
C VAL A 721 41.86 -11.06 40.93
N ARG A 722 42.24 -11.99 41.80
CA ARG A 722 42.70 -11.74 43.17
C ARG A 722 44.10 -12.28 43.35
N TRP A 723 44.96 -11.59 44.08
CA TRP A 723 46.30 -12.09 44.38
C TRP A 723 46.74 -11.77 45.80
N TRP A 724 47.59 -12.64 46.34
CA TRP A 724 48.17 -12.51 47.68
C TRP A 724 49.53 -13.23 47.75
N PRO A 725 50.40 -12.91 48.74
CA PRO A 725 51.67 -13.61 48.94
C PRO A 725 51.48 -15.12 49.17
N ASP A 726 52.35 -15.96 48.60
CA ASP A 726 52.38 -17.40 48.88
C ASP A 726 53.19 -17.69 50.16
N ASP A 727 52.68 -17.20 51.30
CA ASP A 727 53.31 -17.30 52.62
C ASP A 727 52.77 -18.44 53.50
N GLY A 728 51.82 -19.22 52.96
CA GLY A 728 51.19 -20.36 53.64
C GLY A 728 50.07 -19.99 54.61
N VAL A 729 49.65 -18.72 54.69
CA VAL A 729 48.54 -18.28 55.56
C VAL A 729 47.18 -18.50 54.89
N VAL A 730 46.28 -19.24 55.55
CA VAL A 730 44.92 -19.56 55.05
C VAL A 730 43.88 -19.28 56.16
N PRO A 731 42.92 -18.36 55.97
CA PRO A 731 42.72 -17.50 54.79
C PRO A 731 43.80 -16.39 54.71
N PRO A 732 44.11 -15.89 53.50
CA PRO A 732 45.09 -14.82 53.32
C PRO A 732 44.67 -13.53 54.03
N VAL A 733 45.62 -12.85 54.67
CA VAL A 733 45.37 -11.63 55.47
C VAL A 733 45.16 -10.41 54.58
N HIS A 734 45.92 -10.32 53.47
CA HIS A 734 45.81 -9.23 52.51
C HIS A 734 45.60 -9.81 51.11
N VAL A 735 44.49 -9.41 50.48
CA VAL A 735 44.12 -9.83 49.13
C VAL A 735 43.89 -8.59 48.30
N GLU A 736 44.74 -8.41 47.29
CA GLU A 736 44.52 -7.40 46.26
C GLU A 736 43.61 -7.96 45.18
N GLN A 737 42.83 -7.10 44.52
CA GLN A 737 41.86 -7.53 43.51
C GLN A 737 41.67 -6.52 42.39
N VAL A 738 41.33 -7.03 41.20
CA VAL A 738 40.90 -6.25 40.04
C VAL A 738 39.82 -7.01 39.27
N GLU A 739 38.88 -6.29 38.68
CA GLU A 739 37.91 -6.85 37.73
C GLU A 739 38.31 -6.45 36.32
N ILE A 740 38.48 -7.45 35.46
CA ILE A 740 38.88 -7.26 34.07
C ILE A 740 37.68 -7.55 33.19
N SER A 741 37.32 -6.62 32.31
CA SER A 741 36.29 -6.81 31.28
C SER A 741 36.89 -7.44 30.02
N GLU A 742 36.04 -8.00 29.15
CA GLU A 742 36.48 -8.67 27.91
C GLU A 742 37.32 -7.74 27.03
N ARG A 743 36.90 -6.47 26.94
CA ARG A 743 37.61 -5.43 26.18
C ARG A 743 39.01 -5.20 26.75
N VAL A 744 39.14 -5.00 28.06
CA VAL A 744 40.45 -4.79 28.71
C VAL A 744 41.35 -6.01 28.53
N HIS A 745 40.81 -7.22 28.66
CA HIS A 745 41.54 -8.46 28.43
C HIS A 745 42.05 -8.59 26.98
N THR A 746 41.22 -8.22 26.00
CA THR A 746 41.56 -8.32 24.57
C THR A 746 42.58 -7.26 24.15
N ASP A 747 42.40 -6.02 24.60
CA ASP A 747 43.28 -4.89 24.27
C ASP A 747 44.64 -5.01 24.97
N GLY A 748 44.65 -5.46 26.24
CA GLY A 748 45.86 -5.58 27.07
C GLY A 748 46.53 -6.96 27.04
N GLY A 749 45.90 -7.96 26.40
CA GLY A 749 46.41 -9.33 26.33
C GLY A 749 46.44 -10.07 27.67
N GLY A 750 45.63 -9.67 28.65
CA GLY A 750 45.58 -10.24 30.01
C GLY A 750 45.25 -9.21 31.10
N ALA A 751 45.36 -9.64 32.37
CA ALA A 751 45.44 -8.75 33.53
C ALA A 751 46.90 -8.44 33.85
N GLU A 752 47.20 -7.18 34.14
CA GLU A 752 48.51 -6.75 34.62
C GLU A 752 48.38 -6.08 35.97
N PHE A 753 49.24 -6.47 36.91
CA PHE A 753 49.32 -5.84 38.23
C PHE A 753 50.75 -5.85 38.74
N THR A 754 51.07 -4.87 39.58
CA THR A 754 52.38 -4.81 40.25
C THR A 754 52.36 -5.71 41.47
N ALA A 755 53.39 -6.52 41.64
CA ALA A 755 53.56 -7.41 42.77
C ALA A 755 54.96 -7.29 43.37
N GLY A 756 55.06 -7.47 44.68
CA GLY A 756 56.34 -7.48 45.38
C GLY A 756 57.28 -8.61 44.90
N ALA A 757 58.51 -8.59 45.41
CA ALA A 757 59.57 -9.52 44.98
C ALA A 757 59.35 -11.00 45.35
N GLY A 758 58.42 -11.28 46.27
CA GLY A 758 58.10 -12.63 46.76
C GLY A 758 57.16 -13.44 45.85
N PRO A 759 57.03 -14.76 46.09
CA PRO A 759 56.07 -15.60 45.39
C PRO A 759 54.62 -15.22 45.75
N LEU A 760 53.70 -15.50 44.84
CA LEU A 760 52.28 -15.13 44.98
C LEU A 760 51.32 -16.17 44.41
N VAL A 761 50.14 -16.21 44.99
CA VAL A 761 48.99 -16.99 44.51
C VAL A 761 48.03 -16.03 43.83
N VAL A 762 47.58 -16.40 42.62
CA VAL A 762 46.56 -15.67 41.87
C VAL A 762 45.31 -16.55 41.73
N SER A 763 44.16 -15.99 42.06
CA SER A 763 42.83 -16.60 41.92
C SER A 763 42.02 -15.87 40.87
N LEU A 764 41.45 -16.62 39.93
CA LEU A 764 40.57 -16.08 38.89
C LEU A 764 39.17 -16.67 39.03
N GLN A 765 38.16 -15.79 39.02
CA GLN A 765 36.76 -16.17 39.04
C GLN A 765 36.00 -15.42 37.96
N THR A 766 35.15 -16.13 37.24
CA THR A 766 34.20 -15.52 36.30
C THR A 766 33.05 -14.91 37.09
N VAL A 767 32.64 -13.70 36.72
CA VAL A 767 31.51 -13.01 37.34
C VAL A 767 30.47 -12.73 36.28
N THR A 768 29.24 -13.15 36.54
CA THR A 768 28.05 -12.77 35.76
C THR A 768 27.13 -11.92 36.62
N ARG A 769 26.53 -10.90 36.01
CA ARG A 769 25.64 -9.95 36.70
C ARG A 769 24.31 -9.94 35.99
N THR A 770 23.24 -10.23 36.73
CA THR A 770 21.86 -10.02 36.29
C THR A 770 21.28 -8.81 37.04
N ARG A 771 20.05 -8.36 36.70
CA ARG A 771 19.43 -7.18 37.35
C ARG A 771 19.34 -7.30 38.87
N ASP A 772 19.29 -8.52 39.40
CA ASP A 772 18.98 -8.77 40.82
C ASP A 772 20.08 -9.55 41.57
N GLU A 773 21.12 -10.07 40.90
CA GLU A 773 22.16 -10.88 41.56
C GLU A 773 23.49 -10.97 40.79
N GLU A 774 24.59 -11.08 41.55
CA GLU A 774 25.93 -11.42 41.05
C GLU A 774 26.22 -12.91 41.29
N SER A 775 26.57 -13.66 40.24
CA SER A 775 26.97 -15.07 40.34
C SER A 775 28.45 -15.23 39.98
N VAL A 776 29.17 -16.08 40.73
CA VAL A 776 30.61 -16.31 40.55
C VAL A 776 30.93 -17.77 40.28
N SER A 777 31.92 -18.02 39.42
CA SER A 777 32.45 -19.37 39.22
C SER A 777 33.32 -19.85 40.39
N ALA A 778 33.61 -21.15 40.41
CA ALA A 778 34.72 -21.68 41.22
C ALA A 778 36.04 -20.98 40.86
N ALA A 779 36.90 -20.80 41.85
CA ALA A 779 38.20 -20.15 41.69
C ALA A 779 39.20 -21.07 40.99
N VAL A 780 39.91 -20.51 40.00
CA VAL A 780 41.08 -21.14 39.38
C VAL A 780 42.32 -20.50 39.97
N LEU A 781 43.13 -21.31 40.67
CA LEU A 781 44.35 -20.86 41.33
C LEU A 781 45.57 -21.13 40.44
N THR A 782 46.48 -20.16 40.39
CA THR A 782 47.82 -20.32 39.79
C THR A 782 48.87 -19.70 40.70
N LYS A 783 50.07 -20.28 40.73
CA LYS A 783 51.20 -19.77 41.52
C LYS A 783 52.19 -19.06 40.60
N VAL A 784 52.72 -17.93 41.07
CA VAL A 784 53.76 -17.16 40.38
C VAL A 784 54.98 -17.11 41.27
N ALA A 785 56.12 -17.57 40.74
CA ALA A 785 57.39 -17.54 41.45
C ALA A 785 57.82 -16.10 41.80
N GLY A 786 58.67 -15.97 42.82
CA GLY A 786 59.31 -14.69 43.15
C GLY A 786 60.26 -14.23 42.05
N ARG A 787 60.63 -12.95 42.09
CA ARG A 787 61.63 -12.38 41.18
C ARG A 787 63.00 -13.04 41.41
N PRO A 788 63.81 -13.36 40.39
CA PRO A 788 65.17 -13.87 40.58
C PRO A 788 66.12 -12.77 41.10
N ALA A 789 67.08 -13.11 41.97
CA ALA A 789 68.03 -12.16 42.53
C ALA A 789 68.98 -11.62 41.44
N LYS A 790 69.23 -10.32 41.42
CA LYS A 790 70.12 -9.71 40.42
C LYS A 790 71.52 -9.58 41.03
N VAL A 791 72.48 -10.29 40.43
CA VAL A 791 73.89 -10.25 40.84
C VAL A 791 74.71 -9.57 39.77
N SER A 792 75.19 -8.39 40.08
CA SER A 792 76.10 -7.63 39.22
C SER A 792 77.55 -8.04 39.43
N TYR A 793 78.32 -8.15 38.34
CA TYR A 793 79.72 -8.56 38.41
C TYR A 793 80.67 -7.61 37.68
N ALA A 794 81.85 -7.35 38.25
CA ALA A 794 82.90 -6.52 37.65
C ALA A 794 84.27 -7.17 37.83
N VAL A 795 85.10 -7.19 36.80
CA VAL A 795 86.48 -7.70 36.88
C VAL A 795 87.45 -6.51 36.86
N ARG A 796 88.22 -6.32 37.93
CA ARG A 796 89.12 -5.17 38.09
C ARG A 796 90.54 -5.60 38.51
N GLN A 797 91.54 -4.81 38.16
CA GLN A 797 92.89 -4.94 38.71
C GLN A 797 92.99 -4.16 40.02
N VAL A 798 93.39 -4.83 41.10
CA VAL A 798 93.52 -4.22 42.43
C VAL A 798 94.94 -4.50 42.96
N GLY A 799 95.63 -3.46 43.43
CA GLY A 799 96.97 -3.54 44.04
C GLY A 799 97.95 -2.43 43.64
N LEU A 800 99.12 -2.41 44.28
CA LEU A 800 100.21 -1.47 44.01
C LEU A 800 100.83 -1.71 42.60
N PRO A 801 101.35 -0.66 41.92
CA PRO A 801 102.02 -0.80 40.63
C PRO A 801 103.11 -1.89 40.67
N GLY A 802 103.01 -2.91 39.80
CA GLY A 802 103.92 -4.08 39.77
C GLY A 802 103.42 -5.33 40.50
N LEU A 803 102.42 -5.22 41.40
CA LEU A 803 101.84 -6.34 42.18
C LEU A 803 100.32 -6.48 42.01
N ARG A 804 99.73 -5.85 40.98
CA ARG A 804 98.28 -5.86 40.72
C ARG A 804 97.77 -7.27 40.45
N LYS A 805 96.70 -7.67 41.15
CA LYS A 805 95.98 -8.92 40.92
C LYS A 805 94.61 -8.64 40.32
N LEU A 806 94.14 -9.55 39.47
CA LEU A 806 92.81 -9.46 38.88
C LEU A 806 91.78 -9.99 39.90
N THR A 807 90.70 -9.25 40.12
CA THR A 807 89.67 -9.57 41.12
C THR A 807 88.28 -9.43 40.51
N LEU A 808 87.47 -10.48 40.62
CA LEU A 808 86.05 -10.49 40.32
C LEU A 808 85.29 -9.96 41.53
N THR A 809 84.49 -8.91 41.35
CA THR A 809 83.63 -8.33 42.37
C THR A 809 82.18 -8.64 42.04
N LEU A 810 81.47 -9.30 42.95
CA LEU A 810 80.06 -9.66 42.84
C LEU A 810 79.24 -8.83 43.82
N THR A 811 78.14 -8.24 43.37
CA THR A 811 77.22 -7.44 44.21
C THR A 811 75.79 -7.87 43.93
N SER A 812 75.04 -8.21 44.97
CA SER A 812 73.64 -8.59 44.85
C SER A 812 72.70 -7.45 45.24
N ASP A 813 71.53 -7.41 44.63
CA ASP A 813 70.44 -6.50 45.01
C ASP A 813 69.70 -6.94 46.29
N ARG A 814 69.81 -8.23 46.66
CA ARG A 814 69.21 -8.82 47.87
C ARG A 814 70.07 -9.94 48.43
N HIS A 815 69.68 -10.48 49.59
CA HIS A 815 70.31 -11.70 50.10
C HIS A 815 70.00 -12.87 49.15
N CYS A 816 71.02 -13.49 48.59
CA CYS A 816 70.84 -14.66 47.74
C CYS A 816 72.03 -15.61 47.84
N ARG A 817 71.76 -16.90 47.63
CA ARG A 817 72.80 -17.90 47.42
C ARG A 817 73.07 -17.99 45.92
N LEU A 818 74.11 -17.31 45.47
CA LEU A 818 74.59 -17.40 44.10
C LEU A 818 75.07 -18.84 43.83
N PRO A 819 74.51 -19.57 42.85
CA PRO A 819 74.99 -20.90 42.48
C PRO A 819 76.45 -20.85 41.95
N PRO A 820 77.10 -22.00 41.69
CA PRO A 820 78.46 -22.01 41.17
C PRO A 820 78.59 -21.13 39.91
N VAL A 821 79.63 -20.29 39.87
CA VAL A 821 79.85 -19.34 38.77
C VAL A 821 81.10 -19.71 38.01
N VAL A 822 80.94 -19.83 36.70
CA VAL A 822 82.03 -20.09 35.75
C VAL A 822 82.51 -18.76 35.17
N VAL A 823 83.82 -18.49 35.31
CA VAL A 823 84.45 -17.30 34.74
C VAL A 823 85.13 -17.67 33.43
N VAL A 824 84.73 -17.01 32.35
CA VAL A 824 85.21 -17.28 30.99
C VAL A 824 85.99 -16.10 30.47
N HIS A 825 87.15 -16.39 29.88
CA HIS A 825 88.12 -15.42 29.37
C HIS A 825 88.35 -15.57 27.87
N ARG A 826 88.54 -14.42 27.23
CA ARG A 826 89.05 -14.31 25.86
C ARG A 826 90.18 -13.28 25.79
N THR A 827 91.16 -13.55 24.94
CA THR A 827 92.36 -12.73 24.73
C THR A 827 92.25 -11.75 23.55
N ASP A 828 91.10 -11.71 22.87
CA ASP A 828 90.82 -10.89 21.68
C ASP A 828 89.98 -9.62 21.97
N GLY A 829 89.78 -9.29 23.24
CA GLY A 829 89.08 -8.09 23.70
C GLY A 829 87.56 -8.18 23.70
N ILE A 830 86.97 -9.29 23.25
CA ILE A 830 85.51 -9.47 23.16
C ILE A 830 84.98 -10.16 24.42
N LEU A 831 83.90 -9.63 25.00
CA LEU A 831 83.21 -10.26 26.13
C LEU A 831 82.49 -11.55 25.68
N PRO A 832 82.74 -12.72 26.31
CA PRO A 832 81.97 -13.93 26.03
C PRO A 832 80.48 -13.72 26.31
N LEU A 833 79.60 -14.19 25.43
CA LEU A 833 78.14 -14.17 25.61
C LEU A 833 77.57 -15.51 26.11
N ARG A 834 78.38 -16.57 26.08
CA ARG A 834 78.04 -17.92 26.57
C ARG A 834 79.27 -18.60 27.16
N PRO A 835 79.10 -19.58 28.07
CA PRO A 835 80.21 -20.24 28.74
C PRO A 835 81.10 -21.07 27.80
N ASP A 836 80.59 -21.51 26.66
CA ASP A 836 81.30 -22.28 25.62
C ASP A 836 82.13 -21.40 24.65
N ARG A 837 81.96 -20.08 24.71
CA ARG A 837 82.60 -19.10 23.82
C ARG A 837 83.79 -18.41 24.48
N GLY A 838 84.75 -19.19 24.97
CA GLY A 838 86.03 -18.72 25.55
C GLY A 838 86.72 -19.80 26.36
N ARG A 839 87.83 -19.46 27.03
CA ARG A 839 88.52 -20.38 27.95
C ARG A 839 87.97 -20.19 29.37
N VAL A 840 87.52 -21.27 30.01
CA VAL A 840 87.17 -21.24 31.43
C VAL A 840 88.44 -21.02 32.26
N VAL A 841 88.47 -19.93 33.01
CA VAL A 841 89.61 -19.55 33.86
C VAL A 841 89.54 -20.25 35.20
N THR A 842 88.36 -20.20 35.81
CA THR A 842 88.09 -20.78 37.12
C THR A 842 86.58 -20.90 37.31
N THR A 843 86.18 -21.82 38.19
CA THR A 843 84.80 -21.95 38.64
C THR A 843 84.79 -21.72 40.14
N PHE A 844 83.98 -20.77 40.58
CA PHE A 844 83.75 -20.53 42.00
C PHE A 844 82.56 -21.35 42.48
N PRO A 845 82.66 -22.04 43.63
CA PRO A 845 81.52 -22.73 44.21
C PRO A 845 80.46 -21.72 44.65
N ALA A 846 79.25 -22.21 44.95
CA ALA A 846 78.14 -21.37 45.37
C ALA A 846 78.53 -20.39 46.50
N GLN A 847 78.14 -19.13 46.35
CA GLN A 847 78.47 -18.03 47.27
C GLN A 847 77.21 -17.45 47.91
N ASN A 848 77.30 -17.06 49.16
CA ASN A 848 76.24 -16.27 49.79
C ASN A 848 76.54 -14.79 49.60
N LEU A 849 75.65 -14.07 48.93
CA LEU A 849 75.76 -12.63 48.73
C LEU A 849 74.77 -11.90 49.63
N SER A 850 75.25 -10.81 50.22
CA SER A 850 74.43 -9.87 50.99
C SER A 850 74.37 -8.54 50.25
N PRO A 851 73.21 -7.87 50.23
CA PRO A 851 73.09 -6.59 49.55
C PRO A 851 74.00 -5.55 50.22
N GLY A 852 74.67 -4.74 49.41
CA GLY A 852 75.60 -3.70 49.89
C GLY A 852 77.01 -4.18 50.29
N LEU A 853 77.25 -5.49 50.40
CA LEU A 853 78.58 -6.06 50.66
C LEU A 853 79.12 -6.75 49.40
N PRO A 854 80.03 -6.09 48.65
CA PRO A 854 80.62 -6.70 47.46
C PRO A 854 81.55 -7.87 47.86
N LEU A 855 81.34 -9.03 47.24
CA LEU A 855 82.23 -10.19 47.39
C LEU A 855 83.35 -10.12 46.34
N SER A 856 84.60 -10.08 46.79
CA SER A 856 85.78 -10.03 45.93
C SER A 856 86.50 -11.37 45.87
N LEU A 857 86.63 -11.93 44.67
CA LEU A 857 87.25 -13.22 44.40
C LEU A 857 88.48 -13.05 43.50
N PRO A 858 89.67 -13.55 43.89
CA PRO A 858 90.88 -13.41 43.08
C PRO A 858 90.83 -14.32 41.85
N LEU A 859 91.25 -13.81 40.69
CA LEU A 859 91.39 -14.58 39.47
C LEU A 859 92.86 -14.99 39.24
N PRO A 860 93.15 -16.24 38.85
CA PRO A 860 94.51 -16.76 38.74
C PRO A 860 95.30 -16.27 37.51
N GLU A 861 94.78 -15.33 36.72
CA GLU A 861 95.38 -14.88 35.46
C GLU A 861 96.01 -13.49 35.49
N ARG A 862 97.02 -13.30 34.63
CA ARG A 862 97.65 -12.00 34.37
C ARG A 862 96.94 -11.32 33.18
N PRO A 863 96.34 -10.14 33.37
CA PRO A 863 95.59 -9.48 32.32
C PRO A 863 96.49 -8.88 31.23
N THR A 864 96.09 -9.01 29.96
CA THR A 864 96.59 -8.22 28.83
C THR A 864 95.61 -7.10 28.49
N PRO A 865 96.02 -6.03 27.77
CA PRO A 865 95.13 -4.94 27.37
C PRO A 865 93.90 -5.37 26.55
N LEU A 866 93.94 -6.57 25.96
CA LEU A 866 92.90 -7.16 25.12
C LEU A 866 92.16 -8.32 25.84
N SER A 867 92.04 -8.31 27.17
CA SER A 867 91.37 -9.39 27.91
C SER A 867 89.89 -9.07 28.21
N GLY A 868 88.97 -9.94 27.78
CA GLY A 868 87.54 -9.89 28.13
C GLY A 868 87.15 -11.02 29.09
N PHE A 869 86.43 -10.70 30.18
CA PHE A 869 85.99 -11.67 31.20
C PHE A 869 84.48 -11.62 31.44
N ALA A 870 83.78 -12.74 31.29
CA ALA A 870 82.35 -12.86 31.59
C ALA A 870 82.08 -13.94 32.65
N CYS A 871 81.02 -13.76 33.43
CA CYS A 871 80.58 -14.71 34.45
C CYS A 871 79.24 -15.31 34.04
N PHE A 872 79.14 -16.64 34.13
CA PHE A 872 77.92 -17.38 33.87
C PHE A 872 77.59 -18.24 35.08
N VAL A 873 76.31 -18.42 35.37
CA VAL A 873 75.87 -19.46 36.30
C VAL A 873 76.19 -20.81 35.64
N ASP A 874 76.72 -21.76 36.41
CA ASP A 874 77.00 -23.11 35.91
C ASP A 874 75.69 -23.73 35.37
N PRO A 875 75.62 -24.06 34.07
CA PRO A 875 74.39 -24.56 33.45
C PRO A 875 73.93 -25.91 34.01
N ASN A 876 74.75 -26.61 34.79
CA ASN A 876 74.43 -27.90 35.39
C ASN A 876 73.86 -27.81 36.83
N THR A 877 73.47 -26.62 37.31
CA THR A 877 72.98 -26.42 38.68
C THR A 877 71.45 -26.28 38.76
N GLU A 878 70.83 -26.89 39.77
CA GLU A 878 69.36 -26.94 39.97
C GLU A 878 68.69 -25.60 40.36
N HIS A 879 69.44 -24.49 40.41
CA HIS A 879 68.94 -23.17 40.80
C HIS A 879 69.40 -22.05 39.85
N ALA A 880 69.67 -22.38 38.58
CA ALA A 880 70.15 -21.41 37.59
C ALA A 880 69.16 -20.24 37.36
N ASP A 881 67.85 -20.50 37.48
CA ASP A 881 66.79 -19.52 37.24
C ASP A 881 66.51 -18.58 38.42
N GLU A 882 67.12 -18.83 39.59
CA GLU A 882 66.92 -18.02 40.80
C GLU A 882 67.81 -16.77 40.84
N VAL A 883 68.85 -16.71 40.00
CA VAL A 883 69.82 -15.61 39.99
C VAL A 883 70.15 -15.19 38.56
N THR A 884 70.03 -13.89 38.29
CA THR A 884 70.45 -13.29 37.02
C THR A 884 71.79 -12.57 37.19
N LEU A 885 72.83 -13.00 36.44
CA LEU A 885 74.13 -12.35 36.41
C LEU A 885 74.18 -11.20 35.39
N VAL A 886 74.65 -10.03 35.81
CA VAL A 886 74.71 -8.84 34.95
C VAL A 886 76.12 -8.23 34.97
N PRO A 887 76.81 -8.07 33.83
CA PRO A 887 78.11 -7.41 33.79
C PRO A 887 77.98 -5.91 34.11
N LEU A 888 78.83 -5.41 35.00
CA LEU A 888 79.07 -3.99 35.21
C LEU A 888 80.23 -3.55 34.32
N ILE A 889 79.93 -2.89 33.21
CA ILE A 889 80.93 -2.28 32.34
C ILE A 889 81.54 -1.09 33.10
N SER A 890 82.78 -1.21 33.57
CA SER A 890 83.53 -0.04 34.03
C SER A 890 83.89 0.82 32.82
N ARG A 891 83.47 2.09 32.83
CA ARG A 891 84.14 3.11 32.00
C ARG A 891 85.59 3.26 32.39
#